data_AF-A0A9D8AK87-F1
#
_entry.id   AF-A0A9D8AK87-F1
#
_cell.length_a   1.000
_cell.length_b   1.000
_cell.length_c   1.000
_cell.angle_alpha   90.00
_cell.angle_beta   90.00
_cell.angle_gamma   90.00
#
_symmetry.space_group_name_H-M   'P 1'
#
loop_
_entity.id
_entity.type
_entity.pdbx_description
1 polymer ?
#
loop_
_entity_poly.entity_id
_entity_poly.type
_entity_poly.pdbx_seq_one_letter_code
_entity_poly.pdbx_strand_id
1 'polypeptide(L)'
;MPTFELPVYKKLNYIFLFLVVPILFSGTNQVFGQAINNIKSPKFPRKYELKDTTNTIDIANLNKTISHQEQMIAKYPNEPFIPHVMLDLAELTASKSRFEFTKEMEQYDLDIEKYEKGETFREPILPRVSYKKTIETCYKLLEKYPNFPLKDKILYRLAISHLDEGNQEKAKDYFQKLIFETPDSPKFSEAHFRLGEYYFNRRDFFKANKQYEHLLEKWDNPYFNYALYKLGWSYFNVNDFSNSISTFIYLISDITLMETMNTELLGKTKADVRNEAIDYIAHSLTEYEGPARIKDLLSKDETQSYAIDVLKKMGDIYKKRNFYNEAISTYQMLLELYPFYSEAPLIQKEIIQCFENGMDEDLAARAKDVFVKKYGPNSDWLKQHPEGKTRDDAVTLSEEMLYSLGTHYQAKAQEKNREREYNLAIEKHEDFLIKFRDSEKAFRVNYYLAECYYEISEFDKAADEYYKVITYYGDNEFFEDAAYNRILSYYQLLDDTAAKDSATYYIEDFIGGGETIMPVKVSNEAQFKLLRACNDFIRQLPGSKNVLEVLMKYAETLYELNKWGMAAKIYEITVSPEYRKSPFYGQSINMIAQCYLKMGEYAESEKWFNNLADAFPDSAQYVKRAKKMVATAKFKVAENLKDKGKTNQAAVNFLKLAFSTGDEKIAKAAIFQAANQFEEAGDIKKAIRAYERMLEEQPNVAFKDELLIKTGLLYEKNEKWLQALNNYMKLVNQCPGSKFAPRALLSAANCYELLNLWFKCKQAYRDYTNRFAQADPDDYIEALYKIGEISYNQGPKSSALTEFKLTVQKFNELRRKRVPVAEYLPAKAQFMVAEINFEKYKQVKIVPPLKVSMNKKTKLLSVVIQEYLEASKYQVADWTTASLYKMGMTFEHLGETVENAPIPSEYTEQEKQTYSEAINSQVNSMKQKALDFYKANITNANKNNIQNEWVNLSQERADQLNVDLGLTQPELTQKQNKPMIVPTKHTKGSTL
;
A
#
# COMPACT_ATOMS: atom_id res chain seq x y z
N MET A 1 -21.58 32.04 61.72
CA MET A 1 -22.03 32.69 62.97
C MET A 1 -23.53 32.44 63.14
N PRO A 2 -24.06 32.40 64.37
CA PRO A 2 -24.64 31.13 64.84
C PRO A 2 -26.03 31.24 65.51
N THR A 3 -26.48 30.13 66.13
CA THR A 3 -27.51 30.01 67.20
C THR A 3 -28.95 30.37 66.83
N PHE A 4 -30.03 29.79 67.38
CA PHE A 4 -30.29 28.65 68.31
C PHE A 4 -31.60 27.94 67.79
N GLU A 5 -32.21 26.88 68.33
CA GLU A 5 -32.12 26.19 69.64
C GLU A 5 -32.45 24.67 69.51
N LEU A 6 -32.88 24.04 70.61
CA LEU A 6 -33.19 22.61 70.86
C LEU A 6 -34.35 22.53 71.91
N PRO A 7 -34.75 21.38 72.52
CA PRO A 7 -34.60 19.94 72.21
C PRO A 7 -35.93 19.12 72.35
N VAL A 8 -35.79 17.78 72.53
CA VAL A 8 -36.75 16.77 73.10
C VAL A 8 -37.70 16.12 72.07
N TYR A 9 -38.04 14.81 72.06
CA TYR A 9 -37.46 13.47 72.43
C TYR A 9 -38.48 12.40 71.91
N LYS A 10 -38.31 11.07 71.85
CA LYS A 10 -37.29 10.03 72.20
C LYS A 10 -37.57 8.84 71.24
N LYS A 11 -36.62 8.18 70.55
CA LYS A 11 -35.69 7.09 70.98
C LYS A 11 -36.29 5.96 71.86
N LEU A 12 -35.93 4.67 71.73
CA LEU A 12 -35.40 3.75 70.67
C LEU A 12 -34.94 2.44 71.38
N ASN A 13 -34.55 1.39 70.61
CA ASN A 13 -33.74 0.20 71.02
C ASN A 13 -34.44 -0.88 71.90
N TYR A 14 -34.06 -2.18 71.88
CA TYR A 14 -33.15 -2.96 71.01
C TYR A 14 -33.41 -4.50 71.13
N ILE A 15 -32.95 -5.26 70.12
CA ILE A 15 -32.36 -6.63 70.13
C ILE A 15 -32.79 -7.67 71.21
N PHE A 16 -33.11 -8.90 70.78
CA PHE A 16 -32.60 -10.14 71.41
C PHE A 16 -32.52 -11.32 70.42
N LEU A 17 -31.66 -12.31 70.68
CA LEU A 17 -31.34 -13.42 69.76
C LEU A 17 -30.92 -14.70 70.53
N PHE A 18 -31.54 -15.86 70.21
CA PHE A 18 -31.27 -17.27 70.62
C PHE A 18 -30.97 -17.64 72.10
N LEU A 19 -31.62 -18.72 72.60
CA LEU A 19 -30.98 -20.04 72.86
C LEU A 19 -31.93 -21.08 73.54
N VAL A 20 -31.93 -22.31 73.01
CA VAL A 20 -32.06 -23.63 73.70
C VAL A 20 -33.42 -24.14 74.26
N VAL A 21 -33.62 -25.45 74.02
CA VAL A 21 -34.70 -26.41 74.36
C VAL A 21 -34.04 -27.50 75.24
N PRO A 22 -34.63 -28.14 76.29
CA PRO A 22 -35.89 -28.94 76.24
C PRO A 22 -36.76 -29.03 77.53
N ILE A 23 -37.90 -29.74 77.49
CA ILE A 23 -38.22 -30.98 78.27
C ILE A 23 -39.66 -31.47 77.98
N LEU A 24 -39.90 -32.77 78.24
CA LEU A 24 -41.01 -33.60 77.73
C LEU A 24 -42.21 -33.81 78.70
N PHE A 25 -43.29 -34.33 78.10
CA PHE A 25 -44.23 -35.37 78.60
C PHE A 25 -45.48 -35.04 79.45
N SER A 26 -46.63 -35.50 78.91
CA SER A 26 -47.80 -36.10 79.60
C SER A 26 -48.74 -35.25 80.48
N GLY A 27 -50.06 -35.45 80.29
CA GLY A 27 -51.11 -35.09 81.26
C GLY A 27 -52.52 -35.27 80.67
N THR A 28 -53.24 -36.33 81.03
CA THR A 28 -54.55 -36.67 80.44
C THR A 28 -55.73 -36.50 81.41
N ASN A 29 -56.85 -36.02 80.85
CA ASN A 29 -58.23 -36.37 81.20
C ASN A 29 -58.88 -35.94 82.55
N GLN A 30 -60.07 -35.36 82.37
CA GLN A 30 -61.34 -35.63 83.07
C GLN A 30 -61.70 -34.97 84.43
N VAL A 31 -63.03 -34.91 84.59
CA VAL A 31 -63.86 -34.60 85.78
C VAL A 31 -63.94 -33.13 86.22
N PHE A 32 -65.01 -32.46 85.77
CA PHE A 32 -66.18 -32.23 86.63
C PHE A 32 -67.45 -32.06 85.77
N GLY A 33 -68.63 -32.33 86.32
CA GLY A 33 -69.88 -32.18 85.59
C GLY A 33 -71.15 -32.25 86.45
N GLN A 34 -72.26 -31.86 85.82
CA GLN A 34 -73.66 -32.01 86.26
C GLN A 34 -74.09 -31.39 87.61
N ALA A 35 -74.73 -30.21 87.54
CA ALA A 35 -76.11 -29.93 87.96
C ALA A 35 -76.40 -28.42 87.71
N ILE A 36 -77.61 -27.90 87.47
CA ILE A 36 -78.99 -28.42 87.57
C ILE A 36 -79.76 -28.09 86.26
N ASN A 37 -80.64 -28.98 85.79
CA ASN A 37 -81.67 -28.66 84.79
C ASN A 37 -82.91 -28.05 85.47
N ASN A 38 -83.59 -27.08 84.85
CA ASN A 38 -85.04 -27.12 84.54
C ASN A 38 -85.67 -25.74 84.23
N ILE A 39 -85.62 -25.31 82.95
CA ILE A 39 -86.77 -24.68 82.29
C ILE A 39 -86.91 -25.35 80.92
N LYS A 40 -88.11 -25.85 80.57
CA LYS A 40 -88.39 -26.54 79.31
C LYS A 40 -89.57 -25.87 78.57
N SER A 41 -89.27 -25.15 77.51
CA SER A 41 -90.21 -24.69 76.47
C SER A 41 -89.40 -24.46 75.17
N PRO A 42 -90.03 -24.55 73.99
CA PRO A 42 -89.73 -25.65 73.06
C PRO A 42 -88.52 -25.44 72.14
N LYS A 43 -87.94 -26.54 71.64
CA LYS A 43 -86.93 -26.53 70.58
C LYS A 43 -87.52 -26.02 69.26
N PHE A 44 -86.98 -24.93 68.73
CA PHE A 44 -87.08 -24.58 67.31
C PHE A 44 -85.88 -25.15 66.53
N PRO A 45 -86.06 -25.68 65.31
CA PRO A 45 -84.98 -26.18 64.46
C PRO A 45 -84.57 -25.18 63.35
N ARG A 46 -83.36 -25.37 62.78
CA ARG A 46 -82.76 -24.62 61.64
C ARG A 46 -82.28 -23.21 62.04
N LYS A 47 -81.35 -22.55 61.33
CA LYS A 47 -80.78 -22.74 59.96
C LYS A 47 -79.30 -23.16 60.02
N TYR A 48 -78.72 -23.90 59.07
CA TYR A 48 -78.62 -23.66 57.62
C TYR A 48 -77.88 -22.35 57.27
N GLU A 49 -76.57 -22.33 57.53
CA GLU A 49 -75.66 -21.48 56.76
C GLU A 49 -75.61 -22.01 55.32
N LEU A 50 -76.16 -21.25 54.37
CA LEU A 50 -75.95 -21.52 52.96
C LEU A 50 -74.57 -20.99 52.56
N LYS A 51 -73.62 -21.90 52.29
CA LYS A 51 -72.44 -21.56 51.48
C LYS A 51 -72.90 -21.14 50.09
N ASP A 52 -72.21 -20.17 49.50
CA ASP A 52 -72.62 -19.56 48.24
C ASP A 52 -72.29 -20.45 47.03
N THR A 53 -73.17 -21.42 46.75
CA THR A 53 -73.10 -22.31 45.58
C THR A 53 -74.46 -22.33 44.86
N THR A 54 -74.66 -21.34 43.99
CA THR A 54 -75.93 -20.99 43.31
C THR A 54 -76.63 -22.16 42.60
N ASN A 55 -75.90 -23.17 42.11
CA ASN A 55 -76.43 -24.30 41.34
C ASN A 55 -77.22 -25.36 42.16
N THR A 56 -77.55 -25.09 43.43
CA THR A 56 -78.26 -26.06 44.30
C THR A 56 -79.52 -25.51 45.02
N ILE A 57 -80.00 -24.33 44.65
CA ILE A 57 -81.14 -23.68 45.32
C ILE A 57 -82.47 -24.34 44.93
N ASP A 58 -83.10 -25.07 45.86
CA ASP A 58 -84.51 -25.46 45.75
C ASP A 58 -85.41 -24.22 45.87
N ILE A 59 -85.76 -23.65 44.72
CA ILE A 59 -86.61 -22.47 44.60
C ILE A 59 -88.03 -22.69 45.17
N ALA A 60 -88.54 -23.92 45.20
CA ALA A 60 -89.85 -24.21 45.79
C ALA A 60 -89.80 -24.19 47.32
N ASN A 61 -88.74 -24.71 47.93
CA ASN A 61 -88.48 -24.62 49.36
C ASN A 61 -88.11 -23.18 49.79
N LEU A 62 -87.38 -22.43 48.95
CA LEU A 62 -87.10 -21.01 49.17
C LEU A 62 -88.39 -20.18 49.20
N ASN A 63 -89.26 -20.31 48.19
CA ASN A 63 -90.55 -19.61 48.17
C ASN A 63 -91.46 -20.00 49.35
N LYS A 64 -91.51 -21.29 49.73
CA LYS A 64 -92.24 -21.73 50.95
C LYS A 64 -91.68 -21.08 52.22
N THR A 65 -90.36 -20.98 52.34
CA THR A 65 -89.69 -20.41 53.52
C THR A 65 -89.89 -18.88 53.60
N ILE A 66 -89.85 -18.18 52.46
CA ILE A 66 -90.20 -16.75 52.35
C ILE A 66 -91.64 -16.53 52.82
N SER A 67 -92.61 -17.27 52.25
CA SER A 67 -94.02 -17.12 52.60
C SER A 67 -94.31 -17.44 54.08
N HIS A 68 -93.60 -18.43 54.66
CA HIS A 68 -93.69 -18.71 56.09
C HIS A 68 -93.18 -17.55 56.97
N GLN A 69 -92.08 -16.89 56.57
CA GLN A 69 -91.55 -15.73 57.30
C GLN A 69 -92.45 -14.50 57.14
N GLU A 70 -92.98 -14.23 55.94
CA GLU A 70 -94.00 -13.20 55.69
C GLU A 70 -95.23 -13.42 56.60
N GLN A 71 -95.71 -14.67 56.74
CA GLN A 71 -96.80 -15.03 57.66
C GLN A 71 -96.43 -14.86 59.14
N MET A 72 -95.20 -15.21 59.56
CA MET A 72 -94.76 -14.99 60.95
C MET A 72 -94.69 -13.49 61.30
N ILE A 73 -94.17 -12.66 60.39
CA ILE A 73 -94.09 -11.20 60.56
C ILE A 73 -95.50 -10.59 60.62
N ALA A 74 -96.42 -11.02 59.74
CA ALA A 74 -97.80 -10.55 59.75
C ALA A 74 -98.58 -10.97 61.01
N LYS A 75 -98.31 -12.16 61.55
CA LYS A 75 -99.05 -12.71 62.71
C LYS A 75 -98.52 -12.23 64.06
N TYR A 76 -97.23 -11.89 64.16
CA TYR A 76 -96.56 -11.55 65.42
C TYR A 76 -95.80 -10.20 65.38
N PRO A 77 -96.32 -9.12 64.77
CA PRO A 77 -95.52 -7.99 64.23
C PRO A 77 -94.69 -7.17 65.23
N ASN A 78 -94.85 -7.39 66.54
CA ASN A 78 -94.16 -6.66 67.60
C ASN A 78 -93.33 -7.57 68.55
N GLU A 79 -93.22 -8.87 68.28
CA GLU A 79 -92.44 -9.79 69.13
C GLU A 79 -90.92 -9.53 69.03
N PRO A 80 -90.13 -9.74 70.10
CA PRO A 80 -88.69 -9.46 70.11
C PRO A 80 -87.85 -10.21 69.06
N PHE A 81 -88.34 -11.35 68.55
CA PHE A 81 -87.66 -12.12 67.51
C PHE A 81 -87.90 -11.60 66.08
N ILE A 82 -88.87 -10.70 65.87
CA ILE A 82 -89.24 -10.20 64.53
C ILE A 82 -88.11 -9.53 63.76
N PRO A 83 -87.22 -8.71 64.37
CA PRO A 83 -86.08 -8.14 63.65
C PRO A 83 -85.15 -9.21 63.06
N HIS A 84 -84.97 -10.35 63.73
CA HIS A 84 -84.22 -11.49 63.19
C HIS A 84 -84.97 -12.15 62.02
N VAL A 85 -86.28 -12.34 62.12
CA VAL A 85 -87.10 -12.93 61.05
C VAL A 85 -87.23 -11.99 59.84
N MET A 86 -87.21 -10.68 60.04
CA MET A 86 -87.15 -9.68 58.96
C MET A 86 -85.77 -9.62 58.29
N LEU A 87 -84.68 -9.76 59.06
CA LEU A 87 -83.32 -9.86 58.47
C LEU A 87 -83.18 -11.15 57.66
N ASP A 88 -83.65 -12.27 58.22
CA ASP A 88 -83.77 -13.55 57.53
C ASP A 88 -84.59 -13.43 56.22
N LEU A 89 -85.71 -12.70 56.25
CA LEU A 89 -86.54 -12.46 55.06
C LEU A 89 -85.79 -11.62 54.02
N ALA A 90 -85.03 -10.61 54.44
CA ALA A 90 -84.19 -9.82 53.54
C ALA A 90 -83.10 -10.69 52.86
N GLU A 91 -82.43 -11.57 53.62
CA GLU A 91 -81.45 -12.52 53.09
C GLU A 91 -82.08 -13.54 52.11
N LEU A 92 -83.27 -14.08 52.42
CA LEU A 92 -83.96 -15.00 51.52
C LEU A 92 -84.53 -14.32 50.27
N THR A 93 -85.04 -13.08 50.38
CA THR A 93 -85.48 -12.31 49.21
C THR A 93 -84.30 -11.86 48.34
N ALA A 94 -83.12 -11.63 48.92
CA ALA A 94 -81.90 -11.37 48.17
C ALA A 94 -81.44 -12.63 47.43
N SER A 95 -81.38 -13.77 48.12
CA SER A 95 -81.05 -15.08 47.53
C SER A 95 -82.00 -15.44 46.38
N LYS A 96 -83.29 -15.12 46.55
CA LYS A 96 -84.31 -15.29 45.50
C LYS A 96 -84.07 -14.36 44.31
N SER A 97 -83.86 -13.06 44.55
CA SER A 97 -83.63 -12.07 43.48
C SER A 97 -82.39 -12.41 42.65
N ARG A 98 -81.32 -12.90 43.30
CA ARG A 98 -80.10 -13.38 42.63
C ARG A 98 -80.36 -14.62 41.78
N PHE A 99 -81.11 -15.60 42.29
CA PHE A 99 -81.48 -16.80 41.53
C PHE A 99 -82.38 -16.48 40.32
N GLU A 100 -83.38 -15.60 40.49
CA GLU A 100 -84.25 -15.15 39.40
C GLU A 100 -83.44 -14.43 38.32
N PHE A 101 -82.54 -13.51 38.71
CA PHE A 101 -81.61 -12.86 37.77
C PHE A 101 -80.64 -13.84 37.07
N THR A 102 -80.11 -14.85 37.77
CA THR A 102 -79.29 -15.89 37.12
C THR A 102 -80.08 -16.65 36.05
N LYS A 103 -81.37 -16.94 36.27
CA LYS A 103 -82.22 -17.59 35.27
C LYS A 103 -82.63 -16.67 34.13
N GLU A 104 -82.80 -15.37 34.39
CA GLU A 104 -82.97 -14.37 33.33
C GLU A 104 -81.71 -14.24 32.48
N MET A 105 -80.51 -14.27 33.07
CA MET A 105 -79.23 -14.26 32.36
C MET A 105 -78.99 -15.53 31.55
N GLU A 106 -79.23 -16.73 32.10
CA GLU A 106 -79.15 -17.99 31.33
C GLU A 106 -80.07 -17.98 30.10
N GLN A 107 -81.25 -17.39 30.22
CA GLN A 107 -82.19 -17.24 29.10
C GLN A 107 -81.72 -16.16 28.11
N TYR A 108 -81.17 -15.04 28.58
CA TYR A 108 -80.57 -14.01 27.75
C TYR A 108 -79.39 -14.54 26.93
N ASP A 109 -78.48 -15.31 27.54
CA ASP A 109 -77.32 -15.90 26.87
C ASP A 109 -77.76 -16.87 25.75
N LEU A 110 -78.83 -17.64 25.98
CA LEU A 110 -79.46 -18.51 24.97
C LEU A 110 -80.20 -17.74 23.87
N ASP A 111 -80.66 -16.52 24.11
CA ASP A 111 -81.41 -15.72 23.13
C ASP A 111 -80.51 -14.75 22.35
N ILE A 112 -79.40 -14.28 22.93
CA ILE A 112 -78.39 -13.48 22.21
C ILE A 112 -77.62 -14.37 21.22
N GLU A 113 -77.31 -15.62 21.57
CA GLU A 113 -76.70 -16.58 20.64
C GLU A 113 -77.59 -16.84 19.41
N LYS A 114 -78.92 -16.87 19.58
CA LYS A 114 -79.90 -16.97 18.48
C LYS A 114 -79.97 -15.69 17.65
N TYR A 115 -79.84 -14.52 18.28
CA TYR A 115 -79.79 -13.23 17.58
C TYR A 115 -78.52 -13.09 16.73
N GLU A 116 -77.35 -13.45 17.28
CA GLU A 116 -76.08 -13.47 16.54
C GLU A 116 -76.07 -14.46 15.37
N LYS A 117 -76.78 -15.60 15.50
CA LYS A 117 -77.02 -16.56 14.41
C LYS A 117 -78.09 -16.10 13.40
N GLY A 118 -78.80 -15.01 13.65
CA GLY A 118 -79.88 -14.50 12.81
C GLY A 118 -81.20 -15.30 12.89
N GLU A 119 -81.34 -16.18 13.88
CA GLU A 119 -82.56 -16.97 14.12
C GLU A 119 -83.70 -16.10 14.71
N THR A 120 -83.37 -14.94 15.28
CA THR A 120 -84.34 -13.94 15.74
C THR A 120 -84.01 -12.54 15.21
N PHE A 121 -85.04 -11.73 14.95
CA PHE A 121 -84.89 -10.38 14.37
C PHE A 121 -84.81 -9.25 15.42
N ARG A 122 -84.81 -9.58 16.72
CA ARG A 122 -84.76 -8.59 17.80
C ARG A 122 -83.70 -8.99 18.81
N GLU A 123 -82.79 -8.05 19.06
CA GLU A 123 -81.82 -8.15 20.15
C GLU A 123 -82.57 -8.33 21.48
N PRO A 124 -82.22 -9.34 22.30
CA PRO A 124 -82.81 -9.52 23.61
C PRO A 124 -82.40 -8.37 24.54
N ILE A 125 -83.26 -8.03 25.51
CA ILE A 125 -82.97 -6.97 26.48
C ILE A 125 -82.16 -7.56 27.62
N LEU A 126 -80.95 -7.04 27.84
CA LEU A 126 -80.09 -7.44 28.96
C LEU A 126 -80.83 -7.31 30.31
N PRO A 127 -81.02 -8.41 31.06
CA PRO A 127 -81.68 -8.40 32.36
C PRO A 127 -81.00 -7.47 33.37
N ARG A 128 -81.75 -7.07 34.41
CA ARG A 128 -81.21 -6.30 35.53
C ARG A 128 -81.80 -6.84 36.83
N VAL A 129 -80.92 -7.31 37.72
CA VAL A 129 -81.33 -7.72 39.07
C VAL A 129 -82.05 -6.56 39.78
N SER A 130 -83.12 -6.86 40.50
CA SER A 130 -83.70 -5.92 41.46
C SER A 130 -83.91 -6.56 42.81
N TYR A 131 -83.40 -5.88 43.83
CA TYR A 131 -83.49 -6.25 45.23
C TYR A 131 -84.56 -5.46 45.96
N LYS A 132 -85.54 -4.86 45.25
CA LYS A 132 -86.59 -4.00 45.82
C LYS A 132 -87.21 -4.54 47.11
N LYS A 133 -87.59 -5.81 47.15
CA LYS A 133 -88.16 -6.44 48.37
C LYS A 133 -87.18 -6.50 49.54
N THR A 134 -85.92 -6.83 49.28
CA THR A 134 -84.83 -6.81 50.26
C THR A 134 -84.61 -5.40 50.79
N ILE A 135 -84.45 -4.42 49.90
CA ILE A 135 -84.19 -3.01 50.23
C ILE A 135 -85.35 -2.43 51.07
N GLU A 136 -86.61 -2.65 50.66
CA GLU A 136 -87.78 -2.25 51.44
C GLU A 136 -87.82 -2.90 52.84
N THR A 137 -87.43 -4.18 52.96
CA THR A 137 -87.41 -4.90 54.24
C THR A 137 -86.29 -4.37 55.15
N CYS A 138 -85.10 -4.11 54.60
CA CYS A 138 -83.98 -3.51 55.32
C CYS A 138 -84.25 -2.06 55.75
N TYR A 139 -84.97 -1.27 54.96
CA TYR A 139 -85.40 0.07 55.37
C TYR A 139 -86.40 0.03 56.53
N LYS A 140 -87.44 -0.83 56.45
CA LYS A 140 -88.40 -1.05 57.55
C LYS A 140 -87.71 -1.55 58.82
N LEU A 141 -86.63 -2.33 58.69
CA LEU A 141 -85.77 -2.76 59.80
C LEU A 141 -85.04 -1.59 60.46
N LEU A 142 -84.33 -0.75 59.71
CA LEU A 142 -83.60 0.40 60.27
C LEU A 142 -84.53 1.44 60.88
N GLU A 143 -85.71 1.66 60.28
CA GLU A 143 -86.72 2.60 60.76
C GLU A 143 -87.38 2.12 62.07
N LYS A 144 -87.86 0.86 62.12
CA LYS A 144 -88.58 0.34 63.29
C LYS A 144 -87.64 -0.15 64.40
N TYR A 145 -86.40 -0.54 64.09
CA TYR A 145 -85.45 -1.15 65.02
C TYR A 145 -84.02 -0.54 64.91
N PRO A 146 -83.85 0.78 65.09
CA PRO A 146 -82.57 1.49 64.84
C PRO A 146 -81.39 1.05 65.73
N ASN A 147 -81.68 0.38 66.86
CA ASN A 147 -80.70 -0.14 67.83
C ASN A 147 -80.57 -1.68 67.79
N PHE A 148 -80.95 -2.33 66.69
CA PHE A 148 -80.88 -3.79 66.57
C PHE A 148 -79.41 -4.29 66.58
N PRO A 149 -79.04 -5.33 67.36
CA PRO A 149 -77.65 -5.77 67.48
C PRO A 149 -76.98 -6.26 66.18
N LEU A 150 -77.74 -6.61 65.15
CA LEU A 150 -77.22 -6.99 63.82
C LEU A 150 -77.45 -5.88 62.76
N LYS A 151 -77.40 -4.61 63.20
CA LYS A 151 -77.50 -3.41 62.35
C LYS A 151 -76.43 -3.38 61.27
N ASP A 152 -75.23 -3.87 61.57
CA ASP A 152 -74.12 -4.00 60.63
C ASP A 152 -74.50 -4.89 59.43
N LYS A 153 -75.17 -6.03 59.66
CA LYS A 153 -75.68 -6.92 58.61
C LYS A 153 -76.75 -6.25 57.75
N ILE A 154 -77.61 -5.42 58.35
CA ILE A 154 -78.63 -4.66 57.59
C ILE A 154 -77.96 -3.58 56.72
N LEU A 155 -77.00 -2.84 57.26
CA LEU A 155 -76.24 -1.83 56.51
C LEU A 155 -75.42 -2.47 55.37
N TYR A 156 -74.76 -3.61 55.63
CA TYR A 156 -74.05 -4.38 54.62
C TYR A 156 -74.98 -4.92 53.53
N ARG A 157 -76.13 -5.52 53.90
CA ARG A 157 -77.11 -6.04 52.94
C ARG A 157 -77.71 -4.92 52.10
N LEU A 158 -77.96 -3.74 52.66
CA LEU A 158 -78.33 -2.55 51.88
C LEU A 158 -77.22 -2.11 50.93
N ALA A 159 -75.98 -1.98 51.41
CA ALA A 159 -74.86 -1.55 50.60
C ALA A 159 -74.62 -2.47 49.40
N ILE A 160 -74.62 -3.79 49.62
CA ILE A 160 -74.50 -4.80 48.55
C ILE A 160 -75.71 -4.80 47.62
N SER A 161 -76.95 -4.73 48.14
CA SER A 161 -78.15 -4.70 47.29
C SER A 161 -78.17 -3.47 46.37
N HIS A 162 -77.76 -2.30 46.86
CA HIS A 162 -77.59 -1.10 46.03
C HIS A 162 -76.39 -1.23 45.08
N LEU A 163 -75.30 -1.89 45.46
CA LEU A 163 -74.15 -2.11 44.59
C LEU A 163 -74.52 -2.99 43.38
N ASP A 164 -75.21 -4.11 43.64
CA ASP A 164 -75.65 -5.05 42.62
C ASP A 164 -76.72 -4.46 41.68
N GLU A 165 -77.63 -3.59 42.18
CA GLU A 165 -78.54 -2.81 41.33
C GLU A 165 -77.83 -1.68 40.53
N GLY A 166 -76.52 -1.51 40.68
CA GLY A 166 -75.74 -0.43 40.05
C GLY A 166 -75.88 0.94 40.72
N ASN A 167 -76.60 1.05 41.85
CA ASN A 167 -76.81 2.26 42.64
C ASN A 167 -75.57 2.63 43.50
N GLN A 168 -74.40 2.77 42.86
CA GLN A 168 -73.08 2.89 43.50
C GLN A 168 -72.98 4.01 44.57
N GLU A 169 -73.59 5.19 44.35
CA GLU A 169 -73.58 6.27 45.35
C GLU A 169 -74.30 5.88 46.65
N LYS A 170 -75.43 5.17 46.56
CA LYS A 170 -76.15 4.65 47.73
C LYS A 170 -75.36 3.54 48.41
N ALA A 171 -74.73 2.65 47.62
CA ALA A 171 -73.85 1.61 48.16
C ALA A 171 -72.72 2.24 49.00
N LYS A 172 -72.04 3.26 48.46
CA LYS A 172 -71.03 4.05 49.16
C LYS A 172 -71.59 4.68 50.45
N ASP A 173 -72.76 5.31 50.41
CA ASP A 173 -73.38 5.91 51.61
C ASP A 173 -73.63 4.87 52.72
N TYR A 174 -74.09 3.65 52.38
CA TYR A 174 -74.33 2.59 53.36
C TYR A 174 -73.05 1.90 53.84
N PHE A 175 -72.01 1.75 53.01
CA PHE A 175 -70.69 1.29 53.47
C PHE A 175 -70.03 2.31 54.41
N GLN A 176 -70.14 3.62 54.14
CA GLN A 176 -69.65 4.67 55.03
C GLN A 176 -70.39 4.66 56.38
N LYS A 177 -71.71 4.44 56.37
CA LYS A 177 -72.49 4.27 57.61
C LYS A 177 -72.11 3.00 58.37
N LEU A 178 -71.80 1.89 57.70
CA LEU A 178 -71.31 0.67 58.36
C LEU A 178 -70.01 0.94 59.13
N ILE A 179 -69.04 1.60 58.49
CA ILE A 179 -67.75 1.94 59.11
C ILE A 179 -67.92 2.92 60.28
N PHE A 180 -68.76 3.93 60.15
CA PHE A 180 -68.95 4.96 61.19
C PHE A 180 -69.85 4.51 62.35
N GLU A 181 -70.96 3.81 62.07
CA GLU A 181 -71.95 3.41 63.08
C GLU A 181 -71.67 2.01 63.68
N THR A 182 -70.85 1.18 63.03
CA THR A 182 -70.53 -0.20 63.46
C THR A 182 -69.07 -0.59 63.18
N PRO A 183 -68.07 0.12 63.76
CA PRO A 183 -66.64 -0.11 63.48
C PRO A 183 -66.16 -1.53 63.84
N ASP A 184 -66.69 -2.15 64.89
CA ASP A 184 -66.32 -3.51 65.31
C ASP A 184 -66.96 -4.63 64.46
N SER A 185 -67.64 -4.30 63.35
CA SER A 185 -68.31 -5.31 62.52
C SER A 185 -67.34 -6.26 61.82
N PRO A 186 -67.63 -7.58 61.74
CA PRO A 186 -66.94 -8.52 60.86
C PRO A 186 -66.96 -8.15 59.36
N LYS A 187 -67.75 -7.14 58.95
CA LYS A 187 -67.78 -6.58 57.59
C LYS A 187 -66.99 -5.29 57.41
N PHE A 188 -66.29 -4.79 58.45
CA PHE A 188 -65.48 -3.56 58.41
C PHE A 188 -64.45 -3.56 57.27
N SER A 189 -63.59 -4.59 57.20
CA SER A 189 -62.56 -4.69 56.14
C SER A 189 -63.16 -4.81 54.73
N GLU A 190 -64.29 -5.49 54.57
CA GLU A 190 -64.96 -5.52 53.27
C GLU A 190 -65.56 -4.16 52.91
N ALA A 191 -66.18 -3.44 53.85
CA ALA A 191 -66.72 -2.11 53.60
C ALA A 191 -65.63 -1.11 53.18
N HIS A 192 -64.47 -1.14 53.84
CA HIS A 192 -63.31 -0.35 53.42
C HIS A 192 -62.80 -0.76 52.03
N PHE A 193 -62.69 -2.06 51.73
CA PHE A 193 -62.29 -2.52 50.39
C PHE A 193 -63.27 -2.07 49.29
N ARG A 194 -64.59 -2.21 49.52
CA ARG A 194 -65.63 -1.78 48.56
C ARG A 194 -65.63 -0.26 48.35
N LEU A 195 -65.34 0.53 49.38
CA LEU A 195 -65.16 1.98 49.24
C LEU A 195 -63.87 2.34 48.52
N GLY A 196 -62.78 1.61 48.77
CA GLY A 196 -61.53 1.71 48.00
C GLY A 196 -61.80 1.52 46.51
N GLU A 197 -62.41 0.39 46.13
CA GLU A 197 -62.81 0.09 44.75
C GLU A 197 -63.71 1.18 44.14
N TYR A 198 -64.67 1.71 44.92
CA TYR A 198 -65.54 2.78 44.48
C TYR A 198 -64.77 4.08 44.13
N TYR A 199 -63.84 4.52 44.99
CA TYR A 199 -63.02 5.71 44.71
C TYR A 199 -62.00 5.46 43.59
N PHE A 200 -61.38 4.28 43.59
CA PHE A 200 -60.41 3.79 42.59
C PHE A 200 -61.00 3.79 41.18
N ASN A 201 -62.20 3.22 41.01
CA ASN A 201 -62.89 3.18 39.71
C ASN A 201 -63.32 4.58 39.21
N ARG A 202 -63.43 5.57 40.12
CA ARG A 202 -63.64 6.99 39.78
C ARG A 202 -62.34 7.80 39.64
N ARG A 203 -61.16 7.15 39.73
CA ARG A 203 -59.81 7.77 39.73
C ARG A 203 -59.55 8.75 40.89
N ASP A 204 -60.31 8.64 41.98
CA ASP A 204 -60.11 9.42 43.20
C ASP A 204 -59.08 8.71 44.11
N PHE A 205 -57.87 8.53 43.56
CA PHE A 205 -56.81 7.71 44.14
C PHE A 205 -56.45 8.13 45.57
N PHE A 206 -56.47 9.43 45.87
CA PHE A 206 -56.20 9.92 47.23
C PHE A 206 -57.24 9.46 48.26
N LYS A 207 -58.51 9.32 47.89
CA LYS A 207 -59.52 8.72 48.78
C LYS A 207 -59.43 7.20 48.79
N ALA A 208 -59.12 6.57 47.66
CA ALA A 208 -58.93 5.13 47.56
C ALA A 208 -57.77 4.65 48.46
N ASN A 209 -56.60 5.31 48.40
CA ASN A 209 -55.43 5.03 49.24
C ASN A 209 -55.80 4.96 50.71
N LYS A 210 -56.49 5.98 51.24
CA LYS A 210 -56.93 6.00 52.64
C LYS A 210 -57.85 4.84 53.02
N GLN A 211 -58.63 4.28 52.08
CA GLN A 211 -59.44 3.09 52.35
C GLN A 211 -58.61 1.81 52.31
N TYR A 212 -57.58 1.74 51.45
CA TYR A 212 -56.66 0.59 51.39
C TYR A 212 -55.65 0.60 52.54
N GLU A 213 -55.16 1.76 52.98
CA GLU A 213 -54.24 1.93 54.12
C GLU A 213 -54.82 1.33 55.41
N HIS A 214 -56.12 1.53 55.69
CA HIS A 214 -56.83 0.88 56.80
C HIS A 214 -56.85 -0.66 56.72
N LEU A 215 -56.75 -1.23 55.51
CA LEU A 215 -56.69 -2.68 55.33
C LEU A 215 -55.31 -3.25 55.64
N LEU A 216 -54.27 -2.41 55.70
CA LEU A 216 -52.89 -2.80 56.01
C LEU A 216 -52.55 -2.75 57.50
N GLU A 217 -53.47 -2.26 58.34
CA GLU A 217 -53.30 -2.24 59.81
C GLU A 217 -53.17 -3.64 60.44
N LYS A 218 -53.61 -4.69 59.72
CA LYS A 218 -53.59 -6.10 60.17
C LYS A 218 -53.23 -7.03 59.01
N TRP A 219 -52.16 -7.81 59.17
CA TRP A 219 -51.64 -8.73 58.15
C TRP A 219 -52.53 -9.95 57.90
N ASP A 220 -53.38 -10.33 58.87
CA ASP A 220 -54.32 -11.46 58.77
C ASP A 220 -55.66 -11.09 58.10
N ASN A 221 -55.78 -9.85 57.60
CA ASN A 221 -56.97 -9.35 56.92
C ASN A 221 -57.14 -10.00 55.52
N PRO A 222 -58.29 -10.65 55.21
CA PRO A 222 -58.54 -11.28 53.91
C PRO A 222 -58.42 -10.34 52.68
N TYR A 223 -58.48 -9.02 52.89
CA TYR A 223 -58.34 -8.01 51.83
C TYR A 223 -56.94 -7.40 51.72
N PHE A 224 -55.97 -7.80 52.55
CA PHE A 224 -54.63 -7.21 52.62
C PHE A 224 -53.87 -7.27 51.28
N ASN A 225 -53.86 -8.43 50.61
CA ASN A 225 -53.17 -8.62 49.32
C ASN A 225 -53.83 -7.81 48.20
N TYR A 226 -55.17 -7.69 48.21
CA TYR A 226 -55.92 -6.83 47.30
C TYR A 226 -55.60 -5.34 47.55
N ALA A 227 -55.51 -4.94 48.82
CA ALA A 227 -55.21 -3.59 49.23
C ALA A 227 -53.80 -3.16 48.79
N LEU A 228 -52.76 -3.97 49.03
CA LEU A 228 -51.40 -3.66 48.59
C LEU A 228 -51.29 -3.48 47.07
N TYR A 229 -51.83 -4.43 46.30
CA TYR A 229 -51.81 -4.35 44.83
C TYR A 229 -52.54 -3.09 44.31
N LYS A 230 -53.72 -2.79 44.85
CA LYS A 230 -54.49 -1.59 44.50
C LYS A 230 -53.83 -0.30 44.96
N LEU A 231 -53.17 -0.29 46.11
CA LEU A 231 -52.46 0.85 46.67
C LEU A 231 -51.20 1.18 45.84
N GLY A 232 -50.39 0.18 45.48
CA GLY A 232 -49.22 0.36 44.61
C GLY A 232 -49.59 0.97 43.26
N TRP A 233 -50.69 0.51 42.65
CA TRP A 233 -51.23 1.07 41.40
C TRP A 233 -51.77 2.50 41.58
N SER A 234 -52.38 2.78 42.73
CA SER A 234 -52.95 4.09 43.03
C SER A 234 -51.85 5.14 43.29
N TYR A 235 -50.76 4.77 43.98
CA TYR A 235 -49.55 5.60 44.08
C TYR A 235 -48.93 5.87 42.70
N PHE A 236 -48.83 4.85 41.84
CA PHE A 236 -48.35 5.01 40.46
C PHE A 236 -49.18 6.04 39.67
N ASN A 237 -50.51 5.95 39.73
CA ASN A 237 -51.41 6.85 39.01
C ASN A 237 -51.43 8.30 39.54
N VAL A 238 -50.84 8.59 40.71
CA VAL A 238 -50.62 9.96 41.21
C VAL A 238 -49.17 10.43 41.10
N ASN A 239 -48.32 9.68 40.39
CA ASN A 239 -46.87 9.89 40.25
C ASN A 239 -46.09 9.84 41.58
N ASP A 240 -46.64 9.20 42.62
CA ASP A 240 -45.91 8.88 43.85
C ASP A 240 -45.09 7.61 43.63
N PHE A 241 -44.08 7.72 42.78
CA PHE A 241 -43.24 6.61 42.37
C PHE A 241 -42.49 6.00 43.56
N SER A 242 -42.06 6.82 44.52
CA SER A 242 -41.40 6.35 45.75
C SER A 242 -42.27 5.36 46.53
N ASN A 243 -43.54 5.71 46.79
CA ASN A 243 -44.45 4.82 47.53
C ASN A 243 -45.01 3.69 46.66
N SER A 244 -45.13 3.88 45.34
CA SER A 244 -45.48 2.79 44.42
C SER A 244 -44.39 1.70 44.39
N ILE A 245 -43.12 2.09 44.23
CA ILE A 245 -41.97 1.19 44.21
C ILE A 245 -41.87 0.41 45.53
N SER A 246 -41.96 1.08 46.69
CA SER A 246 -41.85 0.41 47.99
C SER A 246 -43.02 -0.56 48.24
N THR A 247 -44.25 -0.18 47.85
CA THR A 247 -45.45 -1.04 47.98
C THR A 247 -45.35 -2.28 47.10
N PHE A 248 -44.94 -2.12 45.83
CA PHE A 248 -44.77 -3.26 44.93
C PHE A 248 -43.56 -4.14 45.27
N ILE A 249 -42.45 -3.57 45.78
CA ILE A 249 -41.33 -4.34 46.31
C ILE A 249 -41.77 -5.19 47.51
N TYR A 250 -42.53 -4.61 48.45
CA TYR A 250 -43.05 -5.38 49.59
C TYR A 250 -43.98 -6.52 49.14
N LEU A 251 -44.86 -6.24 48.17
CA LEU A 251 -45.78 -7.23 47.59
C LEU A 251 -45.09 -8.47 46.99
N ILE A 252 -43.88 -8.30 46.41
CA ILE A 252 -43.13 -9.40 45.77
C ILE A 252 -42.01 -9.99 46.64
N SER A 253 -41.60 -9.31 47.72
CA SER A 253 -40.56 -9.80 48.65
C SER A 253 -41.12 -10.69 49.76
N ASP A 254 -42.37 -10.48 50.17
CA ASP A 254 -43.01 -11.29 51.20
C ASP A 254 -43.50 -12.63 50.60
N ILE A 255 -42.72 -13.70 50.85
CA ILE A 255 -43.01 -15.05 50.36
C ILE A 255 -44.34 -15.55 50.92
N THR A 256 -44.66 -15.24 52.19
CA THR A 256 -45.91 -15.67 52.84
C THR A 256 -47.13 -15.01 52.19
N LEU A 257 -46.97 -13.77 51.77
CA LEU A 257 -47.95 -13.00 51.00
C LEU A 257 -48.19 -13.62 49.62
N MET A 258 -47.12 -13.93 48.88
CA MET A 258 -47.19 -14.58 47.57
C MET A 258 -47.74 -16.02 47.67
N GLU A 259 -47.48 -16.74 48.75
CA GLU A 259 -48.07 -18.06 49.02
C GLU A 259 -49.57 -17.99 49.34
N THR A 260 -50.04 -16.95 50.05
CA THR A 260 -51.45 -16.78 50.43
C THR A 260 -52.35 -16.15 49.36
N MET A 261 -51.79 -15.56 48.29
CA MET A 261 -52.62 -15.07 47.16
C MET A 261 -53.47 -16.18 46.52
N ASN A 262 -54.77 -15.95 46.44
CA ASN A 262 -55.71 -16.76 45.68
C ASN A 262 -55.65 -16.42 44.17
N THR A 263 -55.84 -17.38 43.27
CA THR A 263 -55.91 -17.15 41.81
C THR A 263 -57.13 -16.35 41.37
N GLU A 264 -58.09 -16.13 42.28
CA GLU A 264 -59.23 -15.23 42.07
C GLU A 264 -58.88 -13.73 42.26
N LEU A 265 -57.63 -13.38 42.62
CA LEU A 265 -57.20 -11.99 42.88
C LEU A 265 -57.36 -11.11 41.64
N LEU A 266 -58.55 -10.49 41.49
CA LEU A 266 -58.96 -9.76 40.29
C LEU A 266 -58.88 -10.61 39.01
N GLY A 267 -59.01 -11.94 39.15
CA GLY A 267 -58.86 -12.91 38.06
C GLY A 267 -57.42 -13.17 37.59
N LYS A 268 -56.39 -12.78 38.37
CA LYS A 268 -54.98 -12.88 38.00
C LYS A 268 -54.25 -13.99 38.76
N THR A 269 -53.31 -14.67 38.10
CA THR A 269 -52.43 -15.61 38.79
C THR A 269 -51.33 -14.86 39.55
N LYS A 270 -50.68 -15.58 40.48
CA LYS A 270 -49.51 -15.09 41.23
C LYS A 270 -48.38 -14.61 40.31
N ALA A 271 -48.19 -15.28 39.17
CA ALA A 271 -47.18 -14.91 38.18
C ALA A 271 -47.54 -13.59 37.49
N ASP A 272 -48.80 -13.40 37.11
CA ASP A 272 -49.27 -12.15 36.48
C ASP A 272 -49.13 -10.97 37.43
N VAL A 273 -49.49 -11.14 38.71
CA VAL A 273 -49.36 -10.11 39.76
C VAL A 273 -47.89 -9.75 40.00
N ARG A 274 -46.98 -10.75 40.08
CA ARG A 274 -45.53 -10.53 40.19
C ARG A 274 -44.98 -9.75 38.97
N ASN A 275 -45.37 -10.17 37.78
CA ASN A 275 -44.88 -9.57 36.53
C ASN A 275 -45.40 -8.14 36.35
N GLU A 276 -46.67 -7.87 36.68
CA GLU A 276 -47.20 -6.51 36.71
C GLU A 276 -46.53 -5.64 37.78
N ALA A 277 -46.28 -6.17 38.98
CA ALA A 277 -45.54 -5.43 40.02
C ALA A 277 -44.13 -5.06 39.55
N ILE A 278 -43.42 -5.98 38.92
CA ILE A 278 -42.11 -5.73 38.27
C ILE A 278 -42.23 -4.67 37.18
N ASP A 279 -43.27 -4.72 36.35
CA ASP A 279 -43.52 -3.72 35.31
C ASP A 279 -43.79 -2.32 35.89
N TYR A 280 -44.60 -2.20 36.95
CA TYR A 280 -44.84 -0.91 37.61
C TYR A 280 -43.61 -0.40 38.37
N ILE A 281 -42.80 -1.27 39.00
CA ILE A 281 -41.51 -0.89 39.59
C ILE A 281 -40.57 -0.37 38.50
N ALA A 282 -40.43 -1.10 37.38
CA ALA A 282 -39.56 -0.73 36.28
C ALA A 282 -40.00 0.60 35.64
N HIS A 283 -41.28 0.78 35.32
CA HIS A 283 -41.79 2.06 34.81
C HIS A 283 -41.52 3.20 35.81
N SER A 284 -41.86 3.00 37.09
CA SER A 284 -41.62 4.00 38.14
C SER A 284 -40.16 4.42 38.21
N LEU A 285 -39.22 3.47 38.22
CA LEU A 285 -37.78 3.74 38.24
C LEU A 285 -37.25 4.35 36.93
N THR A 286 -37.92 4.16 35.79
CA THR A 286 -37.56 4.87 34.54
C THR A 286 -38.04 6.31 34.50
N GLU A 287 -39.14 6.66 35.19
CA GLU A 287 -39.63 8.04 35.36
C GLU A 287 -38.99 8.77 36.57
N TYR A 288 -38.50 8.02 37.57
CA TYR A 288 -38.05 8.55 38.86
C TYR A 288 -36.65 8.05 39.26
N GLU A 289 -35.72 9.00 39.43
CA GLU A 289 -34.32 8.82 39.91
C GLU A 289 -33.38 7.95 39.05
N GLY A 290 -33.87 7.07 38.18
CA GLY A 290 -33.08 6.38 37.15
C GLY A 290 -32.08 5.34 37.67
N PRO A 291 -31.15 4.86 36.81
CA PRO A 291 -30.33 3.69 37.12
C PRO A 291 -29.41 3.85 38.33
N ALA A 292 -28.93 5.06 38.61
CA ALA A 292 -27.92 5.32 39.65
C ALA A 292 -28.37 4.89 41.07
N ARG A 293 -29.67 4.98 41.38
CA ARG A 293 -30.21 4.66 42.73
C ARG A 293 -30.76 3.24 42.87
N ILE A 294 -30.82 2.46 41.78
CA ILE A 294 -31.22 1.05 41.81
C ILE A 294 -30.29 0.25 42.74
N LYS A 295 -28.98 0.53 42.72
CA LYS A 295 -27.99 -0.19 43.52
C LYS A 295 -28.30 -0.11 45.03
N ASP A 296 -28.69 1.04 45.56
CA ASP A 296 -29.01 1.21 46.99
C ASP A 296 -30.39 0.65 47.39
N LEU A 297 -31.25 0.38 46.40
CA LEU A 297 -32.58 -0.20 46.57
C LEU A 297 -32.54 -1.73 46.55
N LEU A 298 -31.77 -2.31 45.61
CA LEU A 298 -31.73 -3.76 45.36
C LEU A 298 -30.55 -4.51 46.00
N SER A 299 -29.53 -3.83 46.53
CA SER A 299 -28.37 -4.50 47.17
C SER A 299 -28.59 -4.93 48.63
N LYS A 300 -29.79 -4.74 49.19
CA LYS A 300 -30.03 -4.88 50.64
C LYS A 300 -30.38 -6.27 51.12
N ASP A 301 -30.64 -7.22 50.22
CA ASP A 301 -30.97 -8.60 50.56
C ASP A 301 -30.47 -9.54 49.46
N GLU A 302 -29.73 -10.59 49.83
CA GLU A 302 -29.12 -11.54 48.90
C GLU A 302 -30.17 -12.48 48.25
N THR A 303 -31.43 -12.44 48.68
CA THR A 303 -32.52 -13.29 48.19
C THR A 303 -33.36 -12.69 47.03
N GLN A 304 -33.04 -11.47 46.55
CA GLN A 304 -33.89 -10.72 45.61
C GLN A 304 -33.91 -11.26 44.16
N SER A 305 -34.60 -12.39 43.95
CA SER A 305 -34.86 -13.00 42.64
C SER A 305 -35.49 -12.05 41.60
N TYR A 306 -36.18 -10.98 42.02
CA TYR A 306 -36.84 -10.04 41.12
C TYR A 306 -35.91 -8.92 40.58
N ALA A 307 -34.72 -8.74 41.17
CA ALA A 307 -33.84 -7.62 40.81
C ALA A 307 -33.35 -7.67 39.35
N ILE A 308 -33.08 -8.89 38.85
CA ILE A 308 -32.70 -9.17 37.46
C ILE A 308 -33.86 -8.81 36.51
N ASP A 309 -35.09 -9.22 36.84
CA ASP A 309 -36.29 -8.95 36.03
C ASP A 309 -36.57 -7.45 35.93
N VAL A 310 -36.46 -6.71 37.04
CA VAL A 310 -36.63 -5.25 37.09
C VAL A 310 -35.56 -4.55 36.23
N LEU A 311 -34.28 -4.87 36.41
CA LEU A 311 -33.19 -4.26 35.64
C LEU A 311 -33.34 -4.55 34.13
N LYS A 312 -33.66 -5.78 33.76
CA LYS A 312 -33.93 -6.18 32.37
C LYS A 312 -35.09 -5.37 31.80
N LYS A 313 -36.22 -5.30 32.51
CA LYS A 313 -37.42 -4.57 32.05
C LYS A 313 -37.20 -3.05 31.97
N MET A 314 -36.41 -2.46 32.86
CA MET A 314 -36.00 -1.06 32.76
C MET A 314 -35.16 -0.78 31.51
N GLY A 315 -34.17 -1.63 31.23
CA GLY A 315 -33.37 -1.55 30.00
C GLY A 315 -34.24 -1.67 28.73
N ASP A 316 -35.18 -2.62 28.73
CA ASP A 316 -36.16 -2.78 27.64
C ASP A 316 -37.02 -1.53 27.42
N ILE A 317 -37.47 -0.88 28.51
CA ILE A 317 -38.28 0.35 28.46
C ILE A 317 -37.46 1.51 27.88
N TYR A 318 -36.24 1.72 28.38
CA TYR A 318 -35.35 2.76 27.85
C TYR A 318 -35.01 2.50 26.37
N LYS A 319 -34.66 1.27 25.99
CA LYS A 319 -34.41 0.87 24.59
C LYS A 319 -35.61 1.13 23.69
N LYS A 320 -36.82 0.75 24.09
CA LYS A 320 -38.07 1.00 23.33
C LYS A 320 -38.43 2.49 23.19
N ARG A 321 -37.90 3.34 24.06
CA ARG A 321 -38.03 4.81 24.00
C ARG A 321 -36.85 5.50 23.29
N ASN A 322 -35.90 4.72 22.74
CA ASN A 322 -34.64 5.17 22.13
C ASN A 322 -33.67 5.90 23.11
N PHE A 323 -33.85 5.72 24.42
CA PHE A 323 -32.92 6.18 25.47
C PHE A 323 -31.78 5.18 25.63
N TYR A 324 -30.91 5.10 24.60
CA TYR A 324 -29.91 4.04 24.48
C TYR A 324 -28.83 4.11 25.56
N ASN A 325 -28.41 5.31 26.00
CA ASN A 325 -27.38 5.45 27.04
C ASN A 325 -27.88 4.93 28.40
N GLU A 326 -29.13 5.25 28.72
CA GLU A 326 -29.84 4.83 29.92
C GLU A 326 -30.06 3.31 29.91
N ALA A 327 -30.49 2.75 28.77
CA ALA A 327 -30.61 1.31 28.56
C ALA A 327 -29.26 0.59 28.75
N ILE A 328 -28.20 1.09 28.09
CA ILE A 328 -26.84 0.53 28.19
C ILE A 328 -26.37 0.57 29.65
N SER A 329 -26.55 1.68 30.37
CA SER A 329 -26.17 1.80 31.78
C SER A 329 -26.94 0.82 32.69
N THR A 330 -28.24 0.64 32.45
CA THR A 330 -29.06 -0.34 33.20
C THR A 330 -28.64 -1.78 32.91
N TYR A 331 -28.43 -2.15 31.65
CA TYR A 331 -27.95 -3.48 31.26
C TYR A 331 -26.51 -3.76 31.77
N GLN A 332 -25.62 -2.76 31.74
CA GLN A 332 -24.28 -2.87 32.32
C GLN A 332 -24.35 -3.12 33.82
N MET A 333 -25.20 -2.40 34.56
CA MET A 333 -25.42 -2.63 35.99
C MET A 333 -25.92 -4.05 36.29
N LEU A 334 -26.82 -4.60 35.46
CA LEU A 334 -27.24 -6.00 35.55
C LEU A 334 -26.05 -6.96 35.41
N LEU A 335 -25.20 -6.74 34.39
CA LEU A 335 -24.02 -7.58 34.12
C LEU A 335 -22.85 -7.39 35.11
N GLU A 336 -22.82 -6.30 35.87
CA GLU A 336 -21.89 -6.08 36.98
C GLU A 336 -22.35 -6.74 38.28
N LEU A 337 -23.66 -6.68 38.58
CA LEU A 337 -24.25 -7.29 39.78
C LEU A 337 -24.42 -8.81 39.63
N TYR A 338 -24.75 -9.29 38.43
CA TYR A 338 -25.06 -10.69 38.13
C TYR A 338 -24.22 -11.23 36.96
N PRO A 339 -22.87 -11.25 37.07
CA PRO A 339 -21.97 -11.61 35.96
C PRO A 339 -22.14 -13.05 35.46
N PHE A 340 -22.73 -13.94 36.27
CA PHE A 340 -23.05 -15.33 35.94
C PHE A 340 -24.56 -15.57 35.79
N TYR A 341 -25.36 -14.56 35.45
CA TYR A 341 -26.77 -14.75 35.07
C TYR A 341 -26.88 -15.60 33.79
N SER A 342 -27.85 -16.51 33.74
CA SER A 342 -28.05 -17.48 32.65
C SER A 342 -28.46 -16.87 31.30
N GLU A 343 -28.96 -15.63 31.28
CA GLU A 343 -29.19 -14.86 30.04
C GLU A 343 -28.23 -13.66 29.89
N ALA A 344 -27.13 -13.61 30.65
CA ALA A 344 -26.11 -12.56 30.54
C ALA A 344 -25.59 -12.33 29.09
N PRO A 345 -25.40 -13.36 28.24
CA PRO A 345 -25.07 -13.14 26.82
C PRO A 345 -26.15 -12.33 26.10
N LEU A 346 -27.44 -12.62 26.34
CA LEU A 346 -28.55 -11.90 25.72
C LEU A 346 -28.57 -10.44 26.17
N ILE A 347 -28.34 -10.16 27.45
CA ILE A 347 -28.23 -8.77 27.96
C ILE A 347 -27.04 -8.01 27.32
N GLN A 348 -25.90 -8.67 27.09
CA GLN A 348 -24.79 -8.06 26.35
C GLN A 348 -25.13 -7.83 24.86
N LYS A 349 -25.94 -8.71 24.25
CA LYS A 349 -26.49 -8.49 22.90
C LYS A 349 -27.42 -7.29 22.84
N GLU A 350 -28.24 -7.06 23.87
CA GLU A 350 -29.08 -5.86 23.96
C GLU A 350 -28.24 -4.57 24.04
N ILE A 351 -27.11 -4.58 24.78
CA ILE A 351 -26.14 -3.47 24.80
C ILE A 351 -25.56 -3.19 23.40
N ILE A 352 -25.15 -4.25 22.67
CA ILE A 352 -24.62 -4.12 21.30
C ILE A 352 -25.67 -3.48 20.39
N GLN A 353 -26.92 -3.97 20.43
CA GLN A 353 -28.02 -3.40 19.64
C GLN A 353 -28.33 -1.93 20.01
N CYS A 354 -28.13 -1.51 21.25
CA CYS A 354 -28.28 -0.10 21.63
C CYS A 354 -27.20 0.79 20.99
N PHE A 355 -25.96 0.33 20.85
CA PHE A 355 -24.92 1.06 20.10
C PHE A 355 -25.18 1.05 18.59
N GLU A 356 -25.60 -0.09 18.02
CA GLU A 356 -25.94 -0.22 16.60
C GLU A 356 -27.12 0.70 16.21
N ASN A 357 -28.21 0.68 17.00
CA ASN A 357 -29.36 1.58 16.79
C ASN A 357 -29.03 3.06 17.11
N GLY A 358 -28.01 3.31 17.95
CA GLY A 358 -27.45 4.63 18.21
C GLY A 358 -26.49 5.14 17.12
N MET A 359 -26.18 4.31 16.11
CA MET A 359 -25.22 4.59 15.03
C MET A 359 -23.77 4.82 15.51
N ASP A 360 -23.38 4.26 16.66
CA ASP A 360 -21.99 4.26 17.12
C ASP A 360 -21.33 2.90 16.85
N GLU A 361 -20.80 2.76 15.63
CA GLU A 361 -20.14 1.53 15.17
C GLU A 361 -18.87 1.19 15.98
N ASP A 362 -18.12 2.19 16.43
CA ASP A 362 -16.86 1.98 17.18
C ASP A 362 -17.12 1.50 18.62
N LEU A 363 -18.22 1.92 19.25
CA LEU A 363 -18.66 1.34 20.52
C LEU A 363 -19.39 0.01 20.33
N ALA A 364 -20.18 -0.18 19.26
CA ALA A 364 -20.77 -1.47 18.92
C ALA A 364 -19.70 -2.56 18.70
N ALA A 365 -18.62 -2.23 17.99
CA ALA A 365 -17.48 -3.13 17.80
C ALA A 365 -16.82 -3.50 19.14
N ARG A 366 -16.57 -2.53 20.03
CA ARG A 366 -16.02 -2.82 21.38
C ARG A 366 -16.98 -3.67 22.23
N ALA A 367 -18.29 -3.46 22.11
CA ALA A 367 -19.29 -4.24 22.82
C ALA A 367 -19.36 -5.70 22.33
N LYS A 368 -19.14 -5.95 21.04
CA LYS A 368 -18.95 -7.29 20.45
C LYS A 368 -17.65 -7.95 20.94
N ASP A 369 -16.56 -7.20 21.01
CA ASP A 369 -15.28 -7.67 21.59
C ASP A 369 -15.46 -8.14 23.06
N VAL A 370 -16.20 -7.34 23.86
CA VAL A 370 -16.56 -7.69 25.24
C VAL A 370 -17.46 -8.93 25.31
N PHE A 371 -18.39 -9.10 24.36
CA PHE A 371 -19.22 -10.30 24.27
C PHE A 371 -18.37 -11.54 24.01
N VAL A 372 -17.55 -11.54 22.96
CA VAL A 372 -16.68 -12.67 22.59
C VAL A 372 -15.75 -13.03 23.75
N LYS A 373 -15.21 -12.04 24.46
CA LYS A 373 -14.34 -12.25 25.63
C LYS A 373 -15.08 -12.80 26.87
N LYS A 374 -16.32 -12.40 27.12
CA LYS A 374 -17.11 -12.85 28.29
C LYS A 374 -17.90 -14.13 28.05
N TYR A 375 -18.32 -14.43 26.83
CA TYR A 375 -19.29 -15.49 26.51
C TYR A 375 -18.86 -16.44 25.39
N GLY A 376 -17.76 -16.14 24.68
CA GLY A 376 -17.17 -17.03 23.67
C GLY A 376 -16.30 -18.15 24.25
N PRO A 377 -15.77 -19.05 23.40
CA PRO A 377 -15.03 -20.23 23.82
C PRO A 377 -13.94 -19.96 24.88
N ASN A 378 -13.89 -20.83 25.89
CA ASN A 378 -13.02 -20.76 27.07
C ASN A 378 -13.30 -19.62 28.09
N SER A 379 -14.37 -18.84 27.93
CA SER A 379 -14.75 -17.82 28.93
C SER A 379 -15.16 -18.41 30.27
N ASP A 380 -15.10 -17.60 31.34
CA ASP A 380 -15.52 -18.02 32.69
C ASP A 380 -17.04 -18.19 32.81
N TRP A 381 -17.84 -17.50 31.98
CA TRP A 381 -19.29 -17.70 31.96
C TRP A 381 -19.67 -19.09 31.41
N LEU A 382 -19.01 -19.54 30.34
CA LEU A 382 -19.20 -20.89 29.78
C LEU A 382 -18.75 -22.00 30.75
N LYS A 383 -17.74 -21.75 31.59
CA LYS A 383 -17.31 -22.72 32.62
C LYS A 383 -18.39 -22.95 33.69
N GLN A 384 -19.22 -21.94 33.97
CA GLN A 384 -20.35 -22.05 34.91
C GLN A 384 -21.64 -22.54 34.23
N HIS A 385 -21.75 -22.42 32.91
CA HIS A 385 -22.90 -22.85 32.10
C HIS A 385 -22.43 -23.86 31.03
N PRO A 386 -22.09 -25.10 31.40
CA PRO A 386 -21.50 -26.07 30.47
C PRO A 386 -22.47 -26.54 29.37
N GLU A 387 -23.77 -26.53 29.65
CA GLU A 387 -24.83 -27.05 28.78
C GLU A 387 -26.07 -26.13 28.75
N GLY A 388 -26.95 -26.37 27.78
CA GLY A 388 -28.24 -25.67 27.64
C GLY A 388 -28.25 -24.60 26.55
N LYS A 389 -29.45 -24.30 26.04
CA LYS A 389 -29.63 -23.51 24.80
C LYS A 389 -28.91 -22.17 24.83
N THR A 390 -28.97 -21.41 25.93
CA THR A 390 -28.33 -20.08 25.99
C THR A 390 -26.80 -20.15 25.89
N ARG A 391 -26.18 -21.28 26.26
CA ARG A 391 -24.75 -21.53 26.02
C ARG A 391 -24.45 -21.82 24.55
N ASP A 392 -25.31 -22.54 23.84
CA ASP A 392 -25.16 -22.77 22.41
C ASP A 392 -25.39 -21.49 21.61
N ASP A 393 -26.50 -20.78 21.90
CA ASP A 393 -26.80 -19.45 21.36
C ASP A 393 -25.61 -18.47 21.60
N ALA A 394 -24.97 -18.48 22.78
CA ALA A 394 -23.82 -17.63 23.09
C ALA A 394 -22.53 -17.99 22.32
N VAL A 395 -22.28 -19.27 22.04
CA VAL A 395 -21.13 -19.71 21.24
C VAL A 395 -21.33 -19.34 19.77
N THR A 396 -22.51 -19.59 19.20
CA THR A 396 -22.86 -19.19 17.82
C THR A 396 -22.82 -17.67 17.65
N LEU A 397 -23.37 -16.90 18.59
CA LEU A 397 -23.27 -15.44 18.56
C LEU A 397 -21.83 -14.94 18.69
N SER A 398 -20.97 -15.64 19.44
CA SER A 398 -19.54 -15.29 19.53
C SER A 398 -18.81 -15.53 18.21
N GLU A 399 -19.16 -16.58 17.48
CA GLU A 399 -18.63 -16.83 16.12
C GLU A 399 -19.07 -15.74 15.15
N GLU A 400 -20.38 -15.42 15.11
CA GLU A 400 -20.94 -14.37 14.25
C GLU A 400 -20.33 -12.99 14.57
N MET A 401 -20.22 -12.64 15.85
CA MET A 401 -19.65 -11.36 16.28
C MET A 401 -18.18 -11.25 15.90
N LEU A 402 -17.37 -12.28 16.15
CA LEU A 402 -15.94 -12.24 15.86
C LEU A 402 -15.66 -12.20 14.34
N TYR A 403 -16.44 -12.95 13.54
CA TYR A 403 -16.45 -12.83 12.08
C TYR A 403 -16.82 -11.41 11.60
N SER A 404 -17.86 -10.82 12.21
CA SER A 404 -18.28 -9.44 11.90
C SER A 404 -17.24 -8.38 12.29
N LEU A 405 -16.43 -8.64 13.33
CA LEU A 405 -15.38 -7.74 13.77
C LEU A 405 -14.19 -7.74 12.82
N GLY A 406 -13.69 -8.91 12.43
CA GLY A 406 -12.59 -9.00 11.45
C GLY A 406 -12.96 -8.34 10.12
N THR A 407 -14.15 -8.63 9.60
CA THR A 407 -14.66 -8.02 8.36
C THR A 407 -14.94 -6.51 8.49
N HIS A 408 -15.46 -6.02 9.63
CA HIS A 408 -15.62 -4.59 9.87
C HIS A 408 -14.27 -3.85 9.88
N TYR A 409 -13.29 -4.33 10.65
CA TYR A 409 -11.98 -3.68 10.70
C TYR A 409 -11.24 -3.73 9.36
N GLN A 410 -11.38 -4.82 8.60
CA GLN A 410 -10.82 -4.94 7.25
C GLN A 410 -11.43 -3.94 6.27
N ALA A 411 -12.77 -3.80 6.23
CA ALA A 411 -13.43 -2.80 5.39
C ALA A 411 -13.03 -1.37 5.79
N LYS A 412 -12.90 -1.10 7.09
CA LYS A 412 -12.45 0.19 7.66
C LYS A 412 -10.98 0.49 7.35
N ALA A 413 -10.15 -0.54 7.21
CA ALA A 413 -8.76 -0.43 6.78
C ALA A 413 -8.64 -0.12 5.28
N GLN A 414 -9.41 -0.82 4.45
CA GLN A 414 -9.50 -0.60 3.00
C GLN A 414 -10.03 0.81 2.66
N GLU A 415 -11.08 1.29 3.35
CA GLU A 415 -11.61 2.65 3.17
C GLU A 415 -10.57 3.75 3.46
N LYS A 416 -9.74 3.54 4.48
CA LYS A 416 -8.87 4.60 5.04
C LYS A 416 -7.41 4.46 4.67
N ASN A 417 -7.04 3.33 4.05
CA ASN A 417 -5.68 2.86 3.77
C ASN A 417 -4.76 3.01 4.99
N ARG A 418 -5.01 2.19 6.03
CA ARG A 418 -4.31 2.28 7.32
C ARG A 418 -3.90 0.92 7.88
N GLU A 419 -2.59 0.80 8.06
CA GLU A 419 -1.92 -0.33 8.71
C GLU A 419 -2.47 -0.66 10.11
N ARG A 420 -2.84 0.35 10.92
CA ARG A 420 -3.43 0.12 12.26
C ARG A 420 -4.77 -0.61 12.19
N GLU A 421 -5.65 -0.18 11.30
CA GLU A 421 -6.95 -0.80 11.10
C GLU A 421 -6.80 -2.22 10.50
N TYR A 422 -5.79 -2.47 9.65
CA TYR A 422 -5.43 -3.83 9.20
C TYR A 422 -4.91 -4.73 10.33
N ASN A 423 -4.03 -4.22 11.20
CA ASN A 423 -3.54 -4.96 12.38
C ASN A 423 -4.68 -5.36 13.33
N LEU A 424 -5.71 -4.51 13.48
CA LEU A 424 -6.93 -4.87 14.22
C LEU A 424 -7.73 -5.98 13.52
N ALA A 425 -7.84 -5.94 12.18
CA ALA A 425 -8.50 -7.02 11.44
C ALA A 425 -7.76 -8.37 11.58
N ILE A 426 -6.42 -8.33 11.52
CA ILE A 426 -5.53 -9.49 11.76
C ILE A 426 -5.80 -10.09 13.14
N GLU A 427 -5.79 -9.28 14.21
CA GLU A 427 -6.05 -9.74 15.59
C GLU A 427 -7.38 -10.52 15.70
N LYS A 428 -8.45 -10.05 15.03
CA LYS A 428 -9.77 -10.68 15.11
C LYS A 428 -9.90 -11.91 14.21
N HIS A 429 -9.26 -11.91 13.04
CA HIS A 429 -9.20 -13.08 12.17
C HIS A 429 -8.36 -14.20 12.79
N GLU A 430 -7.24 -13.87 13.46
CA GLU A 430 -6.45 -14.84 14.24
C GLU A 430 -7.23 -15.40 15.44
N ASP A 431 -7.87 -14.56 16.25
CA ASP A 431 -8.70 -15.01 17.39
C ASP A 431 -9.87 -15.89 16.92
N PHE A 432 -10.45 -15.61 15.74
CA PHE A 432 -11.44 -16.48 15.12
C PHE A 432 -10.86 -17.85 14.78
N LEU A 433 -9.71 -17.90 14.10
CA LEU A 433 -9.07 -19.17 13.71
C LEU A 433 -8.57 -19.96 14.93
N ILE A 434 -8.29 -19.30 16.06
CA ILE A 434 -7.97 -19.98 17.34
C ILE A 434 -9.23 -20.59 17.99
N LYS A 435 -10.36 -19.85 18.01
CA LYS A 435 -11.60 -20.26 18.71
C LYS A 435 -12.54 -21.14 17.89
N PHE A 436 -12.56 -20.96 16.57
CA PHE A 436 -13.56 -21.49 15.64
C PHE A 436 -12.89 -22.13 14.40
N ARG A 437 -11.70 -22.71 14.56
CA ARG A 437 -10.91 -23.35 13.48
C ARG A 437 -11.69 -24.34 12.60
N ASP A 438 -12.68 -25.03 13.19
CA ASP A 438 -13.49 -26.07 12.55
C ASP A 438 -14.84 -25.52 12.02
N SER A 439 -15.04 -24.18 11.98
CA SER A 439 -16.23 -23.53 11.42
C SER A 439 -16.22 -23.54 9.89
N GLU A 440 -17.40 -23.65 9.27
CA GLU A 440 -17.62 -23.45 7.83
C GLU A 440 -17.14 -22.06 7.34
N LYS A 441 -16.98 -21.07 8.22
CA LYS A 441 -16.44 -19.74 7.89
C LYS A 441 -14.91 -19.67 7.93
N ALA A 442 -14.23 -20.66 8.50
CA ALA A 442 -12.79 -20.61 8.78
C ALA A 442 -11.94 -20.41 7.50
N PHE A 443 -12.29 -21.06 6.38
CA PHE A 443 -11.58 -20.84 5.11
C PHE A 443 -11.66 -19.39 4.61
N ARG A 444 -12.83 -18.74 4.77
CA ARG A 444 -13.05 -17.32 4.43
C ARG A 444 -12.19 -16.41 5.30
N VAL A 445 -12.19 -16.66 6.60
CA VAL A 445 -11.36 -15.92 7.56
C VAL A 445 -9.87 -16.10 7.28
N ASN A 446 -9.44 -17.31 6.93
CA ASN A 446 -8.04 -17.59 6.59
C ASN A 446 -7.62 -16.92 5.27
N TYR A 447 -8.55 -16.76 4.31
CA TYR A 447 -8.34 -15.97 3.09
C TYR A 447 -8.27 -14.46 3.42
N TYR A 448 -9.21 -13.95 4.19
CA TYR A 448 -9.22 -12.54 4.61
C TYR A 448 -8.02 -12.13 5.47
N LEU A 449 -7.49 -13.04 6.29
CA LEU A 449 -6.24 -12.87 7.02
C LEU A 449 -5.04 -12.74 6.05
N ALA A 450 -4.99 -13.56 5.00
CA ALA A 450 -3.95 -13.50 3.98
C ALA A 450 -4.00 -12.18 3.18
N GLU A 451 -5.20 -11.71 2.82
CA GLU A 451 -5.41 -10.40 2.20
C GLU A 451 -4.94 -9.26 3.11
N CYS A 452 -5.30 -9.27 4.41
CA CYS A 452 -4.83 -8.27 5.37
C CYS A 452 -3.30 -8.26 5.53
N TYR A 453 -2.64 -9.42 5.53
CA TYR A 453 -1.17 -9.49 5.56
C TYR A 453 -0.54 -8.97 4.25
N TYR A 454 -1.15 -9.25 3.09
CA TYR A 454 -0.67 -8.75 1.80
C TYR A 454 -0.70 -7.23 1.73
N GLU A 455 -1.78 -6.61 2.22
CA GLU A 455 -1.97 -5.16 2.24
C GLU A 455 -1.01 -4.40 3.18
N ILE A 456 -0.46 -5.05 4.21
CA ILE A 456 0.61 -4.49 5.06
C ILE A 456 2.03 -4.94 4.65
N SER A 457 2.18 -5.49 3.45
CA SER A 457 3.45 -6.01 2.89
C SER A 457 4.10 -7.17 3.67
N GLU A 458 3.34 -7.84 4.55
CA GLU A 458 3.76 -9.05 5.26
C GLU A 458 3.55 -10.28 4.37
N PHE A 459 4.19 -10.22 3.19
CA PHE A 459 3.92 -11.11 2.05
C PHE A 459 4.25 -12.59 2.33
N ASP A 460 5.19 -12.91 3.24
CA ASP A 460 5.52 -14.30 3.57
C ASP A 460 4.40 -14.94 4.40
N LYS A 461 3.89 -14.23 5.40
CA LYS A 461 2.68 -14.60 6.16
C LYS A 461 1.48 -14.72 5.21
N ALA A 462 1.26 -13.72 4.35
CA ALA A 462 0.17 -13.77 3.37
C ALA A 462 0.22 -15.03 2.49
N ALA A 463 1.39 -15.36 1.93
CA ALA A 463 1.56 -16.54 1.08
C ALA A 463 1.34 -17.87 1.83
N ASP A 464 1.78 -17.95 3.08
CA ASP A 464 1.63 -19.15 3.90
C ASP A 464 0.18 -19.28 4.44
N GLU A 465 -0.56 -18.19 4.66
CA GLU A 465 -2.00 -18.20 4.94
C GLU A 465 -2.84 -18.59 3.69
N TYR A 466 -2.56 -18.02 2.51
CA TYR A 466 -3.17 -18.49 1.25
C TYR A 466 -2.90 -19.99 1.03
N TYR A 467 -1.72 -20.49 1.41
CA TYR A 467 -1.42 -21.92 1.33
C TYR A 467 -2.28 -22.79 2.26
N LYS A 468 -2.69 -22.29 3.43
CA LYS A 468 -3.68 -22.99 4.28
C LYS A 468 -5.07 -23.02 3.64
N VAL A 469 -5.51 -21.95 2.98
CA VAL A 469 -6.79 -21.92 2.23
C VAL A 469 -6.86 -23.06 1.20
N ILE A 470 -5.75 -23.30 0.50
CA ILE A 470 -5.61 -24.35 -0.53
C ILE A 470 -5.52 -25.76 0.09
N THR A 471 -4.85 -25.92 1.24
CA THR A 471 -4.46 -27.25 1.75
C THR A 471 -5.30 -27.80 2.90
N TYR A 472 -5.96 -26.95 3.70
CA TYR A 472 -6.69 -27.40 4.90
C TYR A 472 -8.20 -27.52 4.69
N TYR A 473 -8.78 -26.77 3.74
CA TYR A 473 -10.24 -26.59 3.63
C TYR A 473 -10.89 -27.28 2.41
N GLY A 474 -10.13 -28.04 1.63
CA GLY A 474 -10.63 -28.74 0.44
C GLY A 474 -11.05 -27.79 -0.69
N ASP A 475 -11.97 -28.23 -1.54
CA ASP A 475 -12.54 -27.40 -2.60
C ASP A 475 -13.43 -26.30 -2.00
N ASN A 476 -13.14 -25.04 -2.31
CA ASN A 476 -13.77 -23.87 -1.71
C ASN A 476 -13.73 -22.66 -2.67
N GLU A 477 -14.62 -21.68 -2.46
CA GLU A 477 -14.82 -20.57 -3.41
C GLU A 477 -13.59 -19.67 -3.63
N PHE A 478 -12.62 -19.72 -2.71
CA PHE A 478 -11.36 -18.97 -2.78
C PHE A 478 -10.16 -19.82 -3.23
N PHE A 479 -10.34 -21.10 -3.61
CA PHE A 479 -9.22 -21.99 -3.95
C PHE A 479 -8.35 -21.47 -5.11
N GLU A 480 -8.95 -21.03 -6.22
CA GLU A 480 -8.21 -20.49 -7.38
C GLU A 480 -7.53 -19.15 -7.05
N ASP A 481 -8.25 -18.23 -6.42
CA ASP A 481 -7.73 -16.89 -6.13
C ASP A 481 -6.68 -16.93 -5.01
N ALA A 482 -6.78 -17.83 -4.02
CA ALA A 482 -5.72 -18.08 -3.03
C ALA A 482 -4.47 -18.70 -3.67
N ALA A 483 -4.64 -19.67 -4.58
CA ALA A 483 -3.53 -20.27 -5.32
C ALA A 483 -2.80 -19.24 -6.20
N TYR A 484 -3.53 -18.27 -6.75
CA TYR A 484 -2.96 -17.16 -7.50
C TYR A 484 -2.32 -16.09 -6.60
N ASN A 485 -2.98 -15.66 -5.53
CA ASN A 485 -2.45 -14.63 -4.64
C ASN A 485 -1.23 -15.12 -3.85
N ARG A 486 -1.12 -16.42 -3.54
CA ARG A 486 0.13 -17.07 -3.06
C ARG A 486 1.31 -16.83 -4.01
N ILE A 487 1.09 -16.90 -5.33
CA ILE A 487 2.11 -16.63 -6.34
C ILE A 487 2.47 -15.14 -6.34
N LEU A 488 1.48 -14.24 -6.26
CA LEU A 488 1.73 -12.80 -6.18
C LEU A 488 2.54 -12.42 -4.93
N SER A 489 2.18 -12.95 -3.75
CA SER A 489 2.94 -12.72 -2.51
C SER A 489 4.40 -13.16 -2.60
N TYR A 490 4.69 -14.37 -3.11
CA TYR A 490 6.08 -14.81 -3.32
C TYR A 490 6.80 -14.03 -4.45
N TYR A 491 6.07 -13.38 -5.36
CA TYR A 491 6.62 -12.51 -6.39
C TYR A 491 7.04 -11.14 -5.82
N GLN A 492 6.19 -10.49 -4.99
CA GLN A 492 6.55 -9.22 -4.33
C GLN A 492 7.79 -9.37 -3.44
N LEU A 493 7.92 -10.51 -2.74
CA LEU A 493 9.10 -10.84 -1.91
C LEU A 493 10.42 -10.88 -2.69
N LEU A 494 10.42 -10.92 -4.02
CA LEU A 494 11.67 -10.91 -4.80
C LEU A 494 12.38 -9.54 -4.76
N ASP A 495 11.65 -8.44 -4.65
CA ASP A 495 12.23 -7.09 -4.67
C ASP A 495 12.82 -6.68 -3.30
N ASP A 496 12.18 -7.07 -2.20
CA ASP A 496 12.63 -6.73 -0.83
C ASP A 496 13.73 -7.64 -0.26
N THR A 497 14.02 -8.79 -0.88
CA THR A 497 14.89 -9.81 -0.26
C THR A 497 16.34 -9.78 -0.72
N ALA A 498 17.24 -9.31 0.16
CA ALA A 498 18.67 -9.39 -0.04
C ALA A 498 19.15 -10.84 -0.29
N ALA A 499 19.96 -11.03 -1.34
CA ALA A 499 20.47 -12.34 -1.74
C ALA A 499 21.28 -13.02 -0.62
N LYS A 500 20.93 -14.27 -0.32
CA LYS A 500 21.60 -15.15 0.65
C LYS A 500 22.55 -16.12 -0.07
N ASP A 501 23.26 -16.94 0.69
CA ASP A 501 24.08 -18.02 0.14
C ASP A 501 23.24 -18.95 -0.76
N SER A 502 23.77 -19.22 -1.95
CA SER A 502 22.98 -19.79 -3.04
C SER A 502 22.69 -21.29 -2.84
N ALA A 503 21.46 -21.60 -2.42
CA ALA A 503 20.99 -22.97 -2.20
C ALA A 503 20.54 -23.67 -3.49
N THR A 504 20.50 -25.01 -3.48
CA THR A 504 19.92 -25.82 -4.56
C THR A 504 18.72 -26.59 -4.03
N TYR A 505 17.56 -26.35 -4.63
CA TYR A 505 16.32 -27.06 -4.38
C TYR A 505 15.92 -27.88 -5.61
N TYR A 506 14.87 -28.67 -5.48
CA TYR A 506 14.35 -29.49 -6.57
C TYR A 506 12.87 -29.18 -6.79
N ILE A 507 12.47 -29.02 -8.05
CA ILE A 507 11.06 -28.96 -8.45
C ILE A 507 10.63 -30.39 -8.76
N GLU A 508 9.61 -30.87 -8.06
CA GLU A 508 9.03 -32.20 -8.27
C GLU A 508 7.98 -32.18 -9.39
N ASP A 509 8.00 -33.20 -10.25
CA ASP A 509 7.11 -33.37 -11.41
C ASP A 509 6.90 -32.07 -12.20
N PHE A 510 8.01 -31.56 -12.76
CA PHE A 510 8.04 -30.29 -13.47
C PHE A 510 7.00 -30.26 -14.61
N ILE A 511 6.09 -29.27 -14.55
CA ILE A 511 4.95 -29.07 -15.46
C ILE A 511 4.08 -30.33 -15.72
N GLY A 512 4.07 -31.32 -14.81
CA GLY A 512 3.35 -32.59 -15.01
C GLY A 512 3.99 -33.51 -16.05
N GLY A 513 5.23 -33.24 -16.46
CA GLY A 513 5.89 -33.94 -17.57
C GLY A 513 6.52 -35.29 -17.22
N GLY A 514 6.41 -35.77 -15.97
CA GLY A 514 7.05 -37.01 -15.53
C GLY A 514 8.57 -36.94 -15.34
N GLU A 515 9.19 -35.78 -15.62
CA GLU A 515 10.54 -35.45 -15.15
C GLU A 515 10.47 -35.19 -13.63
N THR A 516 10.60 -36.26 -12.85
CA THR A 516 10.17 -36.29 -11.45
C THR A 516 10.92 -35.32 -10.52
N ILE A 517 12.18 -34.97 -10.81
CA ILE A 517 13.02 -34.13 -9.95
C ILE A 517 13.95 -33.24 -10.80
N MET A 518 13.71 -31.92 -10.85
CA MET A 518 14.57 -30.96 -11.57
C MET A 518 15.36 -30.02 -10.63
N PRO A 519 16.70 -30.00 -10.65
CA PRO A 519 17.52 -29.16 -9.76
C PRO A 519 17.55 -27.67 -10.18
N VAL A 520 17.07 -26.80 -9.31
CA VAL A 520 17.15 -25.34 -9.46
C VAL A 520 18.03 -24.75 -8.35
N LYS A 521 19.03 -23.96 -8.75
CA LYS A 521 19.89 -23.19 -7.85
C LYS A 521 19.34 -21.77 -7.76
N VAL A 522 19.10 -21.28 -6.56
CA VAL A 522 18.47 -19.98 -6.26
C VAL A 522 19.37 -19.13 -5.38
N SER A 523 19.12 -17.82 -5.34
CA SER A 523 19.79 -16.85 -4.45
C SER A 523 18.92 -16.44 -3.24
N ASN A 524 17.63 -16.79 -3.24
CA ASN A 524 16.78 -16.71 -2.06
C ASN A 524 15.73 -17.84 -2.06
N GLU A 525 15.26 -18.22 -0.88
CA GLU A 525 14.19 -19.21 -0.66
C GLU A 525 12.86 -18.78 -1.31
N ALA A 526 12.54 -17.47 -1.30
CA ALA A 526 11.32 -16.95 -1.93
C ALA A 526 11.24 -17.26 -3.43
N GLN A 527 12.37 -17.28 -4.14
CA GLN A 527 12.44 -17.72 -5.54
C GLN A 527 12.00 -19.19 -5.67
N PHE A 528 12.46 -20.08 -4.78
CA PHE A 528 12.00 -21.48 -4.81
C PHE A 528 10.53 -21.62 -4.41
N LYS A 529 10.05 -20.87 -3.40
CA LYS A 529 8.63 -20.86 -3.02
C LYS A 529 7.73 -20.40 -4.18
N LEU A 530 8.12 -19.35 -4.91
CA LEU A 530 7.45 -18.89 -6.13
C LEU A 530 7.43 -19.96 -7.23
N LEU A 531 8.60 -20.50 -7.58
CA LEU A 531 8.72 -21.55 -8.62
C LEU A 531 7.88 -22.79 -8.28
N ARG A 532 7.79 -23.16 -7.01
CA ARG A 532 6.94 -24.24 -6.53
C ARG A 532 5.46 -23.86 -6.65
N ALA A 533 5.06 -22.68 -6.16
CA ALA A 533 3.66 -22.23 -6.22
C ALA A 533 3.14 -22.17 -7.67
N CYS A 534 3.95 -21.69 -8.63
CA CYS A 534 3.60 -21.74 -10.05
C CYS A 534 3.43 -23.18 -10.57
N ASN A 535 4.35 -24.10 -10.23
CA ASN A 535 4.26 -25.50 -10.64
C ASN A 535 3.03 -26.21 -10.04
N ASP A 536 2.74 -25.94 -8.75
CA ASP A 536 1.55 -26.42 -8.05
C ASP A 536 0.28 -25.92 -8.78
N PHE A 537 0.19 -24.62 -9.06
CA PHE A 537 -0.95 -23.98 -9.74
C PHE A 537 -1.20 -24.55 -11.14
N ILE A 538 -0.16 -24.65 -11.98
CA ILE A 538 -0.29 -25.17 -13.35
C ILE A 538 -0.77 -26.63 -13.36
N ARG A 539 -0.36 -27.44 -12.36
CA ARG A 539 -0.74 -28.85 -12.25
C ARG A 539 -2.14 -29.04 -11.65
N GLN A 540 -2.59 -28.16 -10.76
CA GLN A 540 -3.89 -28.26 -10.08
C GLN A 540 -5.02 -27.53 -10.82
N LEU A 541 -4.72 -26.40 -11.47
CA LEU A 541 -5.69 -25.49 -12.09
C LEU A 541 -5.40 -25.23 -13.58
N PRO A 542 -5.14 -26.25 -14.43
CA PRO A 542 -4.73 -26.05 -15.83
C PRO A 542 -5.77 -25.35 -16.73
N GLY A 543 -7.02 -25.22 -16.26
CA GLY A 543 -8.10 -24.48 -16.95
C GLY A 543 -8.39 -23.08 -16.40
N SER A 544 -7.65 -22.58 -15.40
CA SER A 544 -7.91 -21.26 -14.79
C SER A 544 -7.68 -20.10 -15.77
N LYS A 545 -8.45 -19.02 -15.59
CA LYS A 545 -8.30 -17.74 -16.29
C LYS A 545 -6.87 -17.15 -16.18
N ASN A 546 -6.16 -17.48 -15.11
CA ASN A 546 -4.85 -16.91 -14.74
C ASN A 546 -3.65 -17.74 -15.23
N VAL A 547 -3.87 -18.95 -15.78
CA VAL A 547 -2.80 -19.91 -16.17
C VAL A 547 -1.74 -19.28 -17.07
N LEU A 548 -2.14 -18.44 -18.04
CA LEU A 548 -1.20 -17.78 -18.93
C LEU A 548 -0.27 -16.80 -18.21
N GLU A 549 -0.76 -16.05 -17.22
CA GLU A 549 0.09 -15.14 -16.47
C GLU A 549 1.02 -15.92 -15.52
N VAL A 550 0.51 -16.99 -14.88
CA VAL A 550 1.34 -17.87 -14.05
C VAL A 550 2.45 -18.53 -14.85
N LEU A 551 2.16 -19.04 -16.05
CA LEU A 551 3.16 -19.59 -16.99
C LEU A 551 4.21 -18.54 -17.37
N MET A 552 3.80 -17.30 -17.64
CA MET A 552 4.72 -16.21 -17.96
C MET A 552 5.64 -15.87 -16.77
N LYS A 553 5.09 -15.61 -15.57
CA LYS A 553 5.90 -15.34 -14.37
C LYS A 553 6.88 -16.49 -14.08
N TYR A 554 6.43 -17.75 -14.20
CA TYR A 554 7.23 -18.94 -13.96
C TYR A 554 8.42 -19.06 -14.93
N ALA A 555 8.17 -18.80 -16.21
CA ALA A 555 9.20 -18.80 -17.24
C ALA A 555 10.16 -17.60 -17.14
N GLU A 556 9.68 -16.44 -16.68
CA GLU A 556 10.50 -15.24 -16.45
C GLU A 556 11.47 -15.46 -15.29
N THR A 557 11.01 -15.95 -14.12
CA THR A 557 11.90 -16.30 -12.99
C THR A 557 12.94 -17.37 -13.35
N LEU A 558 12.58 -18.38 -14.14
CA LEU A 558 13.55 -19.40 -14.60
C LEU A 558 14.55 -18.86 -15.63
N TYR A 559 14.16 -17.87 -16.45
CA TYR A 559 15.08 -17.21 -17.38
C TYR A 559 16.14 -16.38 -16.63
N GLU A 560 15.74 -15.67 -15.57
CA GLU A 560 16.63 -14.87 -14.71
C GLU A 560 17.59 -15.73 -13.89
N LEU A 561 17.12 -16.87 -13.38
CA LEU A 561 17.95 -17.91 -12.74
C LEU A 561 18.88 -18.66 -13.72
N ASN A 562 18.93 -18.21 -14.99
CA ASN A 562 19.71 -18.79 -16.08
C ASN A 562 19.37 -20.26 -16.39
N LYS A 563 18.16 -20.70 -16.00
CA LYS A 563 17.59 -22.03 -16.32
C LYS A 563 16.88 -21.99 -17.67
N TRP A 564 17.56 -21.46 -18.69
CA TRP A 564 16.98 -21.13 -20.00
C TRP A 564 16.25 -22.29 -20.67
N GLY A 565 16.72 -23.52 -20.53
CA GLY A 565 16.04 -24.71 -21.07
C GLY A 565 14.71 -25.04 -20.35
N MET A 566 14.61 -24.81 -19.04
CA MET A 566 13.34 -24.96 -18.30
C MET A 566 12.39 -23.80 -18.64
N ALA A 567 12.93 -22.58 -18.75
CA ALA A 567 12.18 -21.41 -19.17
C ALA A 567 11.57 -21.61 -20.58
N ALA A 568 12.37 -22.10 -21.54
CA ALA A 568 11.93 -22.43 -22.89
C ALA A 568 10.76 -23.42 -22.89
N LYS A 569 10.87 -24.55 -22.16
CA LYS A 569 9.78 -25.54 -22.02
C LYS A 569 8.45 -24.91 -21.56
N ILE A 570 8.48 -23.92 -20.67
CA ILE A 570 7.27 -23.26 -20.16
C ILE A 570 6.71 -22.25 -21.16
N TYR A 571 7.55 -21.42 -21.78
CA TYR A 571 7.12 -20.54 -22.87
C TYR A 571 6.61 -21.32 -24.10
N GLU A 572 7.04 -22.57 -24.29
CA GLU A 572 6.52 -23.46 -25.34
C GLU A 572 5.06 -23.87 -25.08
N ILE A 573 4.61 -23.91 -23.82
CA ILE A 573 3.19 -24.12 -23.46
C ILE A 573 2.36 -22.91 -23.90
N THR A 574 2.82 -21.67 -23.63
CA THR A 574 2.06 -20.44 -23.95
C THR A 574 1.99 -20.11 -25.44
N VAL A 575 2.68 -20.88 -26.31
CA VAL A 575 2.61 -20.77 -27.78
C VAL A 575 1.87 -21.94 -28.45
N SER A 576 1.10 -22.71 -27.68
CA SER A 576 0.19 -23.73 -28.22
C SER A 576 -0.82 -23.15 -29.23
N PRO A 577 -1.48 -23.98 -30.07
CA PRO A 577 -2.49 -23.50 -31.02
C PRO A 577 -3.66 -22.75 -30.37
N GLU A 578 -4.03 -23.14 -29.16
CA GLU A 578 -5.12 -22.53 -28.37
C GLU A 578 -4.78 -21.09 -27.98
N TYR A 579 -3.55 -20.85 -27.56
CA TYR A 579 -3.09 -19.56 -27.05
C TYR A 579 -2.63 -18.58 -28.14
N ARG A 580 -2.81 -18.88 -29.44
CA ARG A 580 -2.40 -18.00 -30.56
C ARG A 580 -2.99 -16.58 -30.51
N LYS A 581 -4.13 -16.38 -29.84
CA LYS A 581 -4.77 -15.06 -29.64
C LYS A 581 -4.31 -14.32 -28.38
N SER A 582 -3.47 -14.94 -27.54
CA SER A 582 -2.96 -14.36 -26.31
C SER A 582 -2.08 -13.13 -26.59
N PRO A 583 -2.16 -12.04 -25.79
CA PRO A 583 -1.21 -10.92 -25.90
C PRO A 583 0.23 -11.38 -25.65
N PHE A 584 0.43 -12.45 -24.85
CA PHE A 584 1.75 -12.99 -24.55
C PHE A 584 2.38 -13.78 -25.72
N TYR A 585 1.60 -14.23 -26.72
CA TYR A 585 2.08 -15.16 -27.77
C TYR A 585 3.38 -14.67 -28.45
N GLY A 586 3.43 -13.40 -28.86
CA GLY A 586 4.62 -12.79 -29.47
C GLY A 586 5.77 -12.51 -28.48
N GLN A 587 5.47 -12.35 -27.19
CA GLN A 587 6.49 -12.24 -26.14
C GLN A 587 7.13 -13.62 -25.89
N SER A 588 6.32 -14.66 -25.72
CA SER A 588 6.78 -16.03 -25.47
C SER A 588 7.66 -16.57 -26.61
N ILE A 589 7.25 -16.44 -27.89
CA ILE A 589 8.10 -16.80 -29.04
C ILE A 589 9.45 -16.06 -29.00
N ASN A 590 9.44 -14.76 -28.72
CA ASN A 590 10.65 -13.95 -28.57
C ASN A 590 11.51 -14.36 -27.35
N MET A 591 10.91 -14.90 -26.27
CA MET A 591 11.65 -15.38 -25.11
C MET A 591 12.24 -16.78 -25.32
N ILE A 592 11.52 -17.71 -25.97
CA ILE A 592 12.07 -19.01 -26.40
C ILE A 592 13.31 -18.80 -27.27
N ALA A 593 13.19 -17.94 -28.29
CA ALA A 593 14.30 -17.60 -29.18
C ALA A 593 15.53 -17.02 -28.45
N GLN A 594 15.32 -16.26 -27.36
CA GLN A 594 16.38 -15.74 -26.49
C GLN A 594 16.96 -16.81 -25.54
N CYS A 595 16.16 -17.77 -25.07
CA CYS A 595 16.64 -18.90 -24.27
C CYS A 595 17.67 -19.72 -25.06
N TYR A 596 17.32 -20.13 -26.29
CA TYR A 596 18.25 -20.80 -27.20
C TYR A 596 19.46 -19.94 -27.58
N LEU A 597 19.29 -18.61 -27.72
CA LEU A 597 20.39 -17.68 -27.96
C LEU A 597 21.42 -17.67 -26.81
N LYS A 598 20.94 -17.72 -25.56
CA LYS A 598 21.75 -17.74 -24.34
C LYS A 598 22.43 -19.09 -24.13
N MET A 599 21.76 -20.19 -24.46
CA MET A 599 22.33 -21.55 -24.48
C MET A 599 23.40 -21.74 -25.57
N GLY A 600 23.47 -20.85 -26.57
CA GLY A 600 24.36 -20.97 -27.72
C GLY A 600 23.83 -21.89 -28.83
N GLU A 601 22.56 -22.28 -28.75
CA GLU A 601 21.85 -23.09 -29.75
C GLU A 601 21.30 -22.20 -30.87
N TYR A 602 22.22 -21.55 -31.58
CA TYR A 602 21.92 -20.49 -32.55
C TYR A 602 20.96 -20.90 -33.68
N ALA A 603 20.88 -22.19 -34.02
CA ALA A 603 19.98 -22.70 -35.06
C ALA A 603 18.51 -22.70 -34.61
N GLU A 604 18.22 -23.20 -33.41
CA GLU A 604 16.88 -23.14 -32.82
C GLU A 604 16.50 -21.70 -32.46
N SER A 605 17.47 -20.89 -32.02
CA SER A 605 17.28 -19.45 -31.84
C SER A 605 16.86 -18.74 -33.13
N GLU A 606 17.55 -18.99 -34.26
CA GLU A 606 17.17 -18.44 -35.57
C GLU A 606 15.77 -18.90 -35.99
N LYS A 607 15.47 -20.20 -35.88
CA LYS A 607 14.16 -20.79 -36.19
C LYS A 607 13.04 -20.11 -35.40
N TRP A 608 13.18 -19.96 -34.08
CA TRP A 608 12.19 -19.29 -33.25
C TRP A 608 12.07 -17.78 -33.52
N PHE A 609 13.15 -17.08 -33.89
CA PHE A 609 13.03 -15.69 -34.38
C PHE A 609 12.38 -15.59 -35.76
N ASN A 610 12.56 -16.56 -36.67
CA ASN A 610 11.81 -16.61 -37.92
C ASN A 610 10.31 -16.87 -37.66
N ASN A 611 9.97 -17.82 -36.79
CA ASN A 611 8.58 -18.05 -36.33
C ASN A 611 7.93 -16.77 -35.80
N LEU A 612 8.67 -15.87 -35.14
CA LEU A 612 8.17 -14.56 -34.67
C LEU A 612 7.79 -13.61 -35.82
N ALA A 613 8.57 -13.62 -36.91
CA ALA A 613 8.25 -12.83 -38.11
C ALA A 613 7.06 -13.45 -38.88
N ASP A 614 7.01 -14.77 -38.98
CA ASP A 614 5.99 -15.50 -39.73
C ASP A 614 4.63 -15.54 -39.00
N ALA A 615 4.62 -15.47 -37.67
CA ALA A 615 3.41 -15.33 -36.85
C ALA A 615 2.81 -13.91 -36.87
N PHE A 616 3.62 -12.88 -37.16
CA PHE A 616 3.21 -11.47 -37.14
C PHE A 616 3.72 -10.70 -38.38
N PRO A 617 3.41 -11.16 -39.61
CA PRO A 617 4.03 -10.64 -40.84
C PRO A 617 3.73 -9.15 -41.09
N ASP A 618 2.53 -8.69 -40.71
CA ASP A 618 2.11 -7.30 -40.84
C ASP A 618 2.74 -6.38 -39.76
N SER A 619 3.28 -6.96 -38.67
CA SER A 619 3.93 -6.19 -37.62
C SER A 619 5.37 -5.85 -38.01
N ALA A 620 5.53 -4.66 -38.61
CA ALA A 620 6.84 -4.08 -38.90
C ALA A 620 7.79 -4.05 -37.68
N GLN A 621 7.25 -3.98 -36.45
CA GLN A 621 8.03 -4.05 -35.22
C GLN A 621 8.55 -5.47 -34.94
N TYR A 622 7.69 -6.49 -34.95
CA TYR A 622 8.13 -7.87 -34.72
C TYR A 622 9.04 -8.37 -35.84
N VAL A 623 8.69 -8.14 -37.11
CA VAL A 623 9.51 -8.55 -38.27
C VAL A 623 10.90 -7.88 -38.25
N LYS A 624 10.99 -6.59 -37.86
CA LYS A 624 12.28 -5.89 -37.74
C LYS A 624 13.10 -6.39 -36.54
N ARG A 625 12.46 -6.68 -35.40
CA ARG A 625 13.11 -7.26 -34.21
C ARG A 625 13.65 -8.66 -34.51
N ALA A 626 12.81 -9.52 -35.08
CA ALA A 626 13.14 -10.88 -35.52
C ALA A 626 14.36 -10.89 -36.45
N LYS A 627 14.29 -10.19 -37.58
CA LYS A 627 15.39 -10.13 -38.58
C LYS A 627 16.70 -9.63 -37.97
N LYS A 628 16.65 -8.66 -37.05
CA LYS A 628 17.83 -8.19 -36.32
C LYS A 628 18.39 -9.26 -35.37
N MET A 629 17.55 -9.98 -34.64
CA MET A 629 17.99 -11.03 -33.72
C MET A 629 18.55 -12.26 -34.47
N VAL A 630 17.96 -12.65 -35.60
CA VAL A 630 18.53 -13.66 -36.53
C VAL A 630 19.92 -13.22 -37.00
N ALA A 631 20.09 -11.94 -37.37
CA ALA A 631 21.38 -11.40 -37.75
C ALA A 631 22.39 -11.42 -36.58
N THR A 632 21.94 -11.19 -35.34
CA THR A 632 22.76 -11.33 -34.12
C THR A 632 23.16 -12.78 -33.84
N ALA A 633 22.25 -13.75 -33.99
CA ALA A 633 22.54 -15.18 -33.87
C ALA A 633 23.59 -15.62 -34.91
N LYS A 634 23.44 -15.22 -36.18
CA LYS A 634 24.42 -15.48 -37.24
C LYS A 634 25.78 -14.82 -36.98
N PHE A 635 25.80 -13.63 -36.38
CA PHE A 635 27.03 -12.98 -35.93
C PHE A 635 27.73 -13.82 -34.87
N LYS A 636 26.99 -14.33 -33.88
CA LYS A 636 27.53 -15.19 -32.82
C LYS A 636 28.00 -16.56 -33.33
N VAL A 637 27.38 -17.13 -34.36
CA VAL A 637 27.90 -18.32 -35.07
C VAL A 637 29.27 -18.03 -35.71
N ALA A 638 29.43 -16.87 -36.35
CA ALA A 638 30.70 -16.48 -36.95
C ALA A 638 31.79 -16.15 -35.91
N GLU A 639 31.43 -15.52 -34.79
CA GLU A 639 32.34 -15.34 -33.64
C GLU A 639 32.79 -16.68 -33.05
N ASN A 640 31.86 -17.62 -32.81
CA ASN A 640 32.18 -18.95 -32.28
C ASN A 640 33.15 -19.73 -33.20
N LEU A 641 33.09 -19.50 -34.51
CA LEU A 641 34.06 -20.04 -35.47
C LEU A 641 35.44 -19.36 -35.39
N LYS A 642 35.48 -18.03 -35.21
CA LYS A 642 36.73 -17.27 -34.97
C LYS A 642 37.39 -17.73 -33.67
N ASP A 643 36.63 -17.81 -32.57
CA ASP A 643 37.12 -18.21 -31.25
C ASP A 643 37.65 -19.67 -31.24
N LYS A 644 37.15 -20.52 -32.16
CA LYS A 644 37.65 -21.88 -32.44
C LYS A 644 38.81 -21.93 -33.46
N GLY A 645 39.43 -20.81 -33.79
CA GLY A 645 40.55 -20.70 -34.74
C GLY A 645 40.18 -20.99 -36.19
N LYS A 646 38.89 -21.05 -36.55
CA LYS A 646 38.44 -21.35 -37.92
C LYS A 646 38.28 -20.06 -38.74
N THR A 647 39.32 -19.23 -38.74
CA THR A 647 39.36 -17.85 -39.27
C THR A 647 38.74 -17.71 -40.67
N ASN A 648 39.10 -18.59 -41.62
CA ASN A 648 38.51 -18.59 -42.97
C ASN A 648 36.99 -18.90 -42.99
N GLN A 649 36.49 -19.76 -42.11
CA GLN A 649 35.06 -20.08 -42.01
C GLN A 649 34.27 -18.97 -41.31
N ALA A 650 34.88 -18.35 -40.29
CA ALA A 650 34.35 -17.14 -39.65
C ALA A 650 34.23 -16.00 -40.67
N ALA A 651 35.30 -15.71 -41.41
CA ALA A 651 35.34 -14.67 -42.44
C ALA A 651 34.22 -14.84 -43.49
N VAL A 652 34.02 -16.05 -44.00
CA VAL A 652 32.97 -16.36 -44.98
C VAL A 652 31.55 -16.19 -44.39
N ASN A 653 31.33 -16.54 -43.13
CA ASN A 653 30.01 -16.38 -42.50
C ASN A 653 29.72 -14.93 -42.10
N PHE A 654 30.71 -14.18 -41.61
CA PHE A 654 30.62 -12.73 -41.46
C PHE A 654 30.34 -12.04 -42.81
N LEU A 655 31.01 -12.46 -43.89
CA LEU A 655 30.77 -11.93 -45.23
C LEU A 655 29.33 -12.19 -45.69
N LYS A 656 28.83 -13.43 -45.59
CA LYS A 656 27.43 -13.78 -45.91
C LYS A 656 26.44 -12.94 -45.11
N LEU A 657 26.69 -12.75 -43.81
CA LEU A 657 25.85 -11.93 -42.94
C LEU A 657 25.83 -10.46 -43.38
N ALA A 658 26.98 -9.89 -43.74
CA ALA A 658 27.09 -8.49 -44.14
C ALA A 658 26.23 -8.12 -45.35
N PHE A 659 26.09 -9.02 -46.33
CA PHE A 659 25.25 -8.82 -47.52
C PHE A 659 23.78 -9.24 -47.34
N SER A 660 23.43 -9.97 -46.28
CA SER A 660 22.07 -10.51 -46.08
C SER A 660 21.28 -9.86 -44.93
N THR A 661 21.94 -9.09 -44.05
CA THR A 661 21.26 -8.34 -42.98
C THR A 661 20.76 -6.98 -43.45
N GLY A 662 19.56 -6.60 -43.00
CA GLY A 662 19.01 -5.25 -43.13
C GLY A 662 19.34 -4.31 -41.97
N ASP A 663 20.08 -4.76 -40.94
CA ASP A 663 20.58 -3.89 -39.87
C ASP A 663 21.98 -3.38 -40.24
N GLU A 664 22.08 -2.09 -40.56
CA GLU A 664 23.32 -1.42 -40.99
C GLU A 664 24.48 -1.57 -39.99
N LYS A 665 24.19 -1.61 -38.68
CA LYS A 665 25.22 -1.73 -37.64
C LYS A 665 25.79 -3.15 -37.63
N ILE A 666 24.94 -4.16 -37.81
CA ILE A 666 25.37 -5.56 -37.97
C ILE A 666 26.10 -5.73 -39.31
N ALA A 667 25.61 -5.14 -40.41
CA ALA A 667 26.29 -5.18 -41.72
C ALA A 667 27.71 -4.62 -41.64
N LYS A 668 27.86 -3.43 -41.03
CA LYS A 668 29.14 -2.76 -40.80
C LYS A 668 30.10 -3.58 -39.94
N ALA A 669 29.62 -4.11 -38.81
CA ALA A 669 30.42 -4.95 -37.93
C ALA A 669 30.86 -6.23 -38.65
N ALA A 670 29.95 -6.87 -39.39
CA ALA A 670 30.20 -8.13 -40.08
C ALA A 670 31.18 -7.95 -41.25
N ILE A 671 31.08 -6.91 -42.08
CA ILE A 671 32.03 -6.73 -43.20
C ILE A 671 33.45 -6.43 -42.71
N PHE A 672 33.60 -5.67 -41.62
CA PHE A 672 34.92 -5.40 -41.02
C PHE A 672 35.49 -6.64 -40.33
N GLN A 673 34.68 -7.42 -39.60
CA GLN A 673 35.13 -8.71 -39.06
C GLN A 673 35.51 -9.69 -40.17
N ALA A 674 34.75 -9.75 -41.28
CA ALA A 674 35.08 -10.59 -42.43
C ALA A 674 36.46 -10.25 -43.01
N ALA A 675 36.76 -8.97 -43.22
CA ALA A 675 38.03 -8.52 -43.75
C ALA A 675 39.20 -8.71 -42.76
N ASN A 676 39.01 -8.35 -41.48
CA ASN A 676 40.01 -8.61 -40.43
C ASN A 676 40.37 -10.10 -40.35
N GLN A 677 39.36 -10.98 -40.41
CA GLN A 677 39.56 -12.43 -40.39
C GLN A 677 40.24 -12.94 -41.67
N PHE A 678 40.03 -12.31 -42.83
CA PHE A 678 40.82 -12.60 -44.03
C PHE A 678 42.27 -12.10 -43.91
N GLU A 679 42.54 -10.96 -43.27
CA GLU A 679 43.92 -10.50 -42.96
C GLU A 679 44.63 -11.44 -41.97
N GLU A 680 43.97 -11.84 -40.88
CA GLU A 680 44.50 -12.82 -39.91
C GLU A 680 44.79 -14.18 -40.56
N ALA A 681 44.00 -14.57 -41.57
CA ALA A 681 44.24 -15.76 -42.39
C ALA A 681 45.31 -15.55 -43.49
N GLY A 682 45.96 -14.38 -43.57
CA GLY A 682 46.97 -14.02 -44.57
C GLY A 682 46.41 -13.69 -45.96
N ASP A 683 45.10 -13.79 -46.19
CA ASP A 683 44.46 -13.55 -47.48
C ASP A 683 43.96 -12.10 -47.62
N ILE A 684 44.93 -11.19 -47.67
CA ILE A 684 44.71 -9.76 -47.89
C ILE A 684 43.89 -9.51 -49.19
N LYS A 685 44.01 -10.39 -50.19
CA LYS A 685 43.24 -10.28 -51.45
C LYS A 685 41.74 -10.47 -51.19
N LYS A 686 41.34 -11.46 -50.37
CA LYS A 686 39.94 -11.62 -49.93
C LYS A 686 39.48 -10.46 -49.03
N ALA A 687 40.34 -9.96 -48.14
CA ALA A 687 40.00 -8.81 -47.29
C ALA A 687 39.66 -7.56 -48.11
N ILE A 688 40.51 -7.21 -49.08
CA ILE A 688 40.27 -6.11 -50.04
C ILE A 688 39.01 -6.39 -50.86
N ARG A 689 38.88 -7.60 -51.44
CA ARG A 689 37.75 -7.93 -52.32
C ARG A 689 36.41 -7.92 -51.59
N ALA A 690 36.37 -8.20 -50.28
CA ALA A 690 35.17 -8.06 -49.46
C ALA A 690 34.67 -6.60 -49.42
N TYR A 691 35.57 -5.64 -49.21
CA TYR A 691 35.22 -4.21 -49.22
C TYR A 691 34.87 -3.71 -50.63
N GLU A 692 35.64 -4.10 -51.66
CA GLU A 692 35.31 -3.74 -53.05
C GLU A 692 33.93 -4.25 -53.45
N ARG A 693 33.62 -5.52 -53.16
CA ARG A 693 32.32 -6.11 -53.48
C ARG A 693 31.17 -5.40 -52.77
N MET A 694 31.36 -4.94 -51.53
CA MET A 694 30.35 -4.15 -50.81
C MET A 694 30.14 -2.78 -51.47
N LEU A 695 31.21 -2.14 -51.96
CA LEU A 695 31.15 -0.87 -52.69
C LEU A 695 30.58 -1.02 -54.11
N GLU A 696 30.71 -2.20 -54.73
CA GLU A 696 30.14 -2.55 -56.04
C GLU A 696 28.64 -2.88 -55.94
N GLU A 697 28.24 -3.78 -55.04
CA GLU A 697 26.86 -4.24 -54.90
C GLU A 697 25.97 -3.27 -54.10
N GLN A 698 26.54 -2.44 -53.22
CA GLN A 698 25.82 -1.43 -52.45
C GLN A 698 26.48 -0.03 -52.55
N PRO A 699 26.44 0.65 -53.73
CA PRO A 699 27.17 1.90 -53.96
C PRO A 699 26.79 3.09 -53.05
N ASN A 700 25.67 2.99 -52.32
CA ASN A 700 25.13 4.00 -51.41
C ASN A 700 25.13 3.55 -49.93
N VAL A 701 25.88 2.51 -49.57
CA VAL A 701 25.97 2.00 -48.18
C VAL A 701 26.40 3.09 -47.19
N ALA A 702 25.72 3.19 -46.04
CA ALA A 702 25.84 4.31 -45.10
C ALA A 702 27.25 4.54 -44.52
N PHE A 703 28.13 3.52 -44.57
CA PHE A 703 29.51 3.55 -44.08
C PHE A 703 30.54 3.40 -45.23
N LYS A 704 30.16 3.83 -46.44
CA LYS A 704 30.97 3.86 -47.67
C LYS A 704 32.31 4.58 -47.50
N ASP A 705 32.35 5.66 -46.74
CA ASP A 705 33.58 6.40 -46.45
C ASP A 705 34.58 5.55 -45.63
N GLU A 706 34.09 4.83 -44.62
CA GLU A 706 34.92 3.95 -43.80
C GLU A 706 35.39 2.70 -44.58
N LEU A 707 34.57 2.19 -45.51
CA LEU A 707 35.00 1.16 -46.47
C LEU A 707 36.11 1.68 -47.40
N LEU A 708 35.97 2.88 -47.96
CA LEU A 708 36.96 3.46 -48.88
C LEU A 708 38.30 3.77 -48.18
N ILE A 709 38.30 4.32 -46.97
CA ILE A 709 39.56 4.56 -46.23
C ILE A 709 40.23 3.24 -45.84
N LYS A 710 39.49 2.23 -45.37
CA LYS A 710 40.05 0.91 -45.04
C LYS A 710 40.61 0.21 -46.27
N THR A 711 39.89 0.24 -47.41
CA THR A 711 40.37 -0.33 -48.68
C THR A 711 41.64 0.39 -49.16
N GLY A 712 41.68 1.72 -49.04
CA GLY A 712 42.86 2.52 -49.35
C GLY A 712 44.06 2.14 -48.49
N LEU A 713 43.89 2.04 -47.17
CA LEU A 713 44.94 1.67 -46.21
C LEU A 713 45.46 0.24 -46.45
N LEU A 714 44.60 -0.70 -46.82
CA LEU A 714 45.04 -2.06 -47.20
C LEU A 714 45.89 -2.05 -48.47
N TYR A 715 45.52 -1.26 -49.48
CA TYR A 715 46.36 -1.10 -50.67
C TYR A 715 47.68 -0.37 -50.36
N GLU A 716 47.66 0.63 -49.48
CA GLU A 716 48.86 1.38 -49.06
C GLU A 716 49.86 0.47 -48.32
N LYS A 717 49.37 -0.31 -47.34
CA LYS A 717 50.12 -1.36 -46.61
C LYS A 717 50.72 -2.45 -47.51
N ASN A 718 50.25 -2.58 -48.76
CA ASN A 718 50.71 -3.54 -49.77
C ASN A 718 51.42 -2.88 -50.97
N GLU A 719 51.86 -1.62 -50.80
CA GLU A 719 52.58 -0.80 -51.78
C GLU A 719 51.85 -0.62 -53.13
N LYS A 720 50.51 -0.73 -53.10
CA LYS A 720 49.64 -0.53 -54.27
C LYS A 720 49.17 0.92 -54.33
N TRP A 721 50.14 1.82 -54.40
CA TRP A 721 49.97 3.28 -54.29
C TRP A 721 48.89 3.84 -55.22
N LEU A 722 48.77 3.32 -56.45
CA LEU A 722 47.75 3.74 -57.40
C LEU A 722 46.33 3.31 -56.98
N GLN A 723 46.17 2.09 -56.47
CA GLN A 723 44.91 1.57 -55.95
C GLN A 723 44.52 2.24 -54.62
N ALA A 724 45.48 2.51 -53.75
CA ALA A 724 45.29 3.28 -52.52
C ALA A 724 44.78 4.70 -52.84
N LEU A 725 45.55 5.42 -53.67
CA LEU A 725 45.19 6.74 -54.20
C LEU A 725 43.79 6.77 -54.82
N ASN A 726 43.44 5.79 -55.65
CA ASN A 726 42.12 5.75 -56.29
C ASN A 726 40.98 5.61 -55.26
N ASN A 727 41.17 4.87 -54.17
CA ASN A 727 40.16 4.74 -53.11
C ASN A 727 40.10 6.01 -52.23
N TYR A 728 41.23 6.62 -51.93
CA TYR A 728 41.28 7.91 -51.22
C TYR A 728 40.64 9.05 -52.01
N MET A 729 40.93 9.17 -53.31
CA MET A 729 40.29 10.17 -54.18
C MET A 729 38.79 9.89 -54.39
N LYS A 730 38.36 8.62 -54.44
CA LYS A 730 36.93 8.26 -54.40
C LYS A 730 36.27 8.78 -53.12
N LEU A 731 36.88 8.62 -51.96
CA LEU A 731 36.36 9.13 -50.67
C LEU A 731 36.28 10.65 -50.68
N VAL A 732 37.38 11.33 -51.02
CA VAL A 732 37.47 12.80 -51.05
C VAL A 732 36.47 13.44 -52.02
N ASN A 733 36.09 12.75 -53.09
CA ASN A 733 35.18 13.27 -54.12
C ASN A 733 33.71 12.84 -53.92
N GLN A 734 33.45 11.61 -53.45
CA GLN A 734 32.07 11.08 -53.28
C GLN A 734 31.54 11.25 -51.85
N CYS A 735 32.43 11.38 -50.85
CA CYS A 735 32.10 11.56 -49.44
C CYS A 735 32.79 12.83 -48.86
N PRO A 736 32.67 14.03 -49.49
CA PRO A 736 33.51 15.19 -49.19
C PRO A 736 33.33 15.75 -47.76
N GLY A 737 32.19 15.50 -47.12
CA GLY A 737 31.92 15.87 -45.72
C GLY A 737 32.26 14.78 -44.69
N SER A 738 32.88 13.66 -45.10
CA SER A 738 33.34 12.63 -44.17
C SER A 738 34.49 13.14 -43.30
N LYS A 739 34.47 12.77 -42.01
CA LYS A 739 35.61 12.97 -41.09
C LYS A 739 36.91 12.29 -41.55
N PHE A 740 36.83 11.33 -42.48
CA PHE A 740 37.99 10.68 -43.07
C PHE A 740 38.54 11.41 -44.30
N ALA A 741 37.81 12.38 -44.88
CA ALA A 741 38.21 13.07 -46.10
C ALA A 741 39.48 13.93 -45.98
N PRO A 742 39.77 14.63 -44.85
CA PRO A 742 41.04 15.32 -44.66
C PRO A 742 42.23 14.33 -44.73
N ARG A 743 42.21 13.29 -43.90
CA ARG A 743 43.26 12.25 -43.84
C ARG A 743 43.40 11.50 -45.17
N ALA A 744 42.29 11.18 -45.85
CA ALA A 744 42.33 10.55 -47.16
C ALA A 744 43.05 11.42 -48.20
N LEU A 745 42.86 12.75 -48.19
CA LEU A 745 43.54 13.65 -49.12
C LEU A 745 45.04 13.76 -48.82
N LEU A 746 45.45 13.69 -47.55
CA LEU A 746 46.87 13.63 -47.16
C LEU A 746 47.51 12.29 -47.56
N SER A 747 46.86 11.15 -47.31
CA SER A 747 47.34 9.84 -47.80
C SER A 747 47.38 9.79 -49.34
N ALA A 748 46.46 10.47 -50.03
CA ALA A 748 46.52 10.64 -51.49
C ALA A 748 47.71 11.50 -51.94
N ALA A 749 48.02 12.60 -51.23
CA ALA A 749 49.20 13.42 -51.48
C ALA A 749 50.50 12.61 -51.26
N ASN A 750 50.58 11.83 -50.18
CA ASN A 750 51.70 10.93 -49.90
C ASN A 750 51.86 9.85 -50.99
N CYS A 751 50.75 9.27 -51.48
CA CYS A 751 50.78 8.36 -52.63
C CYS A 751 51.28 9.05 -53.91
N TYR A 752 50.89 10.32 -54.17
CA TYR A 752 51.45 11.09 -55.29
C TYR A 752 52.94 11.41 -55.10
N GLU A 753 53.41 11.66 -53.87
CA GLU A 753 54.83 11.88 -53.55
C GLU A 753 55.66 10.62 -53.85
N LEU A 754 55.20 9.45 -53.37
CA LEU A 754 55.85 8.15 -53.61
C LEU A 754 55.85 7.76 -55.11
N LEU A 755 54.81 8.12 -55.85
CA LEU A 755 54.74 7.96 -57.31
C LEU A 755 55.52 9.04 -58.09
N ASN A 756 56.22 9.96 -57.42
CA ASN A 756 56.95 11.09 -58.01
C ASN A 756 56.06 12.02 -58.89
N LEU A 757 54.74 12.03 -58.65
CA LEU A 757 53.76 12.83 -59.38
C LEU A 757 53.64 14.24 -58.78
N TRP A 758 54.77 14.95 -58.70
CA TRP A 758 54.96 16.19 -57.93
C TRP A 758 53.90 17.28 -58.17
N PHE A 759 53.43 17.45 -59.41
CA PHE A 759 52.35 18.40 -59.73
C PHE A 759 51.03 18.03 -59.02
N LYS A 760 50.63 16.74 -59.08
CA LYS A 760 49.42 16.24 -58.42
C LYS A 760 49.56 16.19 -56.90
N CYS A 761 50.76 15.88 -56.40
CA CYS A 761 51.09 15.97 -54.97
C CYS A 761 50.88 17.40 -54.45
N LYS A 762 51.48 18.40 -55.12
CA LYS A 762 51.30 19.82 -54.79
C LYS A 762 49.85 20.28 -54.92
N GLN A 763 49.11 19.78 -55.91
CA GLN A 763 47.67 20.03 -56.04
C GLN A 763 46.88 19.45 -54.87
N ALA A 764 47.12 18.20 -54.46
CA ALA A 764 46.43 17.55 -53.35
C ALA A 764 46.63 18.30 -52.02
N TYR A 765 47.86 18.75 -51.71
CA TYR A 765 48.09 19.60 -50.54
C TYR A 765 47.39 20.97 -50.67
N ARG A 766 47.35 21.58 -51.86
CA ARG A 766 46.60 22.84 -52.08
C ARG A 766 45.10 22.63 -51.85
N ASP A 767 44.54 21.56 -52.39
CA ASP A 767 43.13 21.18 -52.21
C ASP A 767 42.83 20.90 -50.72
N TYR A 768 43.78 20.33 -49.96
CA TYR A 768 43.68 20.21 -48.50
C TYR A 768 43.64 21.59 -47.83
N THR A 769 44.60 22.48 -48.13
CA THR A 769 44.63 23.85 -47.56
C THR A 769 43.44 24.72 -47.96
N ASN A 770 42.72 24.38 -49.03
CA ASN A 770 41.49 25.07 -49.44
C ASN A 770 40.22 24.48 -48.80
N ARG A 771 40.15 23.15 -48.62
CA ARG A 771 38.93 22.43 -48.19
C ARG A 771 38.90 22.09 -46.71
N PHE A 772 40.06 21.88 -46.10
CA PHE A 772 40.22 21.25 -44.78
C PHE A 772 41.15 22.03 -43.83
N ALA A 773 41.35 23.33 -44.07
CA ALA A 773 42.19 24.22 -43.24
C ALA A 773 41.79 24.37 -41.76
N GLN A 774 40.66 23.79 -41.35
CA GLN A 774 40.14 23.75 -39.98
C GLN A 774 40.03 22.33 -39.42
N ALA A 775 40.44 21.30 -40.17
CA ALA A 775 40.32 19.91 -39.76
C ALA A 775 41.36 19.54 -38.69
N ASP A 776 42.63 19.89 -38.95
CA ASP A 776 43.73 19.80 -37.99
C ASP A 776 44.76 20.94 -38.26
N PRO A 777 45.23 21.66 -37.22
CA PRO A 777 46.16 22.78 -37.38
C PRO A 777 47.58 22.38 -37.82
N ASP A 778 48.08 21.22 -37.39
CA ASP A 778 49.42 20.73 -37.71
C ASP A 778 49.46 20.18 -39.14
N ASP A 779 48.47 19.36 -39.53
CA ASP A 779 48.31 18.90 -40.92
C ASP A 779 48.22 20.09 -41.90
N TYR A 780 47.54 21.18 -41.51
CA TYR A 780 47.38 22.37 -42.34
C TYR A 780 48.71 23.14 -42.53
N ILE A 781 49.52 23.23 -41.48
CA ILE A 781 50.87 23.83 -41.56
C ILE A 781 51.85 22.91 -42.29
N GLU A 782 51.76 21.58 -42.15
CA GLU A 782 52.53 20.64 -42.97
C GLU A 782 52.14 20.77 -44.45
N ALA A 783 50.85 20.77 -44.79
CA ALA A 783 50.41 20.92 -46.18
C ALA A 783 50.94 22.23 -46.81
N LEU A 784 50.87 23.36 -46.10
CA LEU A 784 51.49 24.62 -46.54
C LEU A 784 53.00 24.50 -46.71
N TYR A 785 53.70 23.88 -45.76
CA TYR A 785 55.15 23.65 -45.85
C TYR A 785 55.52 22.79 -47.06
N LYS A 786 54.80 21.67 -47.27
CA LYS A 786 54.99 20.71 -48.37
C LYS A 786 54.80 21.34 -49.74
N ILE A 787 53.82 22.23 -49.89
CA ILE A 787 53.62 23.02 -51.12
C ILE A 787 54.89 23.82 -51.46
N GLY A 788 55.52 24.46 -50.47
CA GLY A 788 56.78 25.19 -50.61
C GLY A 788 58.01 24.30 -50.84
N GLU A 789 58.10 23.17 -50.14
CA GLU A 789 59.17 22.16 -50.31
C GLU A 789 59.20 21.62 -51.75
N ILE A 790 58.03 21.30 -52.31
CA ILE A 790 57.91 20.85 -53.71
C ILE A 790 58.35 21.97 -54.68
N SER A 791 57.91 23.22 -54.48
CA SER A 791 58.38 24.36 -55.31
C SER A 791 59.88 24.60 -55.25
N TYR A 792 60.47 24.48 -54.06
CA TYR A 792 61.90 24.68 -53.87
C TYR A 792 62.70 23.67 -54.68
N ASN A 793 62.22 22.42 -54.73
CA ASN A 793 62.83 21.33 -55.49
C ASN A 793 62.53 21.40 -57.00
N GLN A 794 61.40 21.99 -57.42
CA GLN A 794 61.04 22.18 -58.83
C GLN A 794 61.74 23.35 -59.53
N GLY A 795 62.46 24.21 -58.81
CA GLY A 795 63.31 25.27 -59.38
C GLY A 795 62.88 26.72 -59.14
N PRO A 796 61.60 27.15 -59.27
CA PRO A 796 61.23 28.56 -59.17
C PRO A 796 61.26 29.06 -57.71
N LYS A 797 62.45 29.46 -57.25
CA LYS A 797 62.71 29.94 -55.88
C LYS A 797 61.84 31.13 -55.46
N SER A 798 61.33 31.91 -56.41
CA SER A 798 60.33 32.96 -56.17
C SER A 798 59.00 32.40 -55.65
N SER A 799 58.49 31.32 -56.26
CA SER A 799 57.25 30.66 -55.82
C SER A 799 57.42 29.98 -54.46
N ALA A 800 58.56 29.29 -54.27
CA ALA A 800 58.90 28.66 -53.00
C ALA A 800 58.97 29.68 -51.84
N LEU A 801 59.54 30.86 -52.09
CA LEU A 801 59.62 31.94 -51.10
C LEU A 801 58.23 32.45 -50.68
N THR A 802 57.32 32.64 -51.63
CA THR A 802 55.93 33.03 -51.34
C THR A 802 55.22 31.96 -50.52
N GLU A 803 55.41 30.69 -50.85
CA GLU A 803 54.74 29.57 -50.18
C GLU A 803 55.28 29.33 -48.77
N PHE A 804 56.61 29.38 -48.54
CA PHE A 804 57.17 29.32 -47.18
C PHE A 804 56.80 30.56 -46.33
N LYS A 805 56.77 31.78 -46.91
CA LYS A 805 56.28 32.95 -46.17
C LYS A 805 54.79 32.82 -45.81
N LEU A 806 53.98 32.16 -46.64
CA LEU A 806 52.59 31.85 -46.30
C LEU A 806 52.49 30.83 -45.15
N THR A 807 53.32 29.79 -45.11
CA THR A 807 53.43 28.87 -43.96
C THR A 807 53.71 29.64 -42.66
N VAL A 808 54.74 30.49 -42.65
CA VAL A 808 55.12 31.31 -41.49
C VAL A 808 54.02 32.28 -41.10
N GLN A 809 53.38 32.94 -42.08
CA GLN A 809 52.25 33.85 -41.81
C GLN A 809 51.09 33.10 -41.15
N LYS A 810 50.68 31.94 -41.68
CA LYS A 810 49.54 31.18 -41.16
C LYS A 810 49.81 30.55 -39.80
N PHE A 811 51.03 30.07 -39.55
CA PHE A 811 51.43 29.70 -38.19
C PHE A 811 51.32 30.89 -37.23
N ASN A 812 51.81 32.08 -37.60
CA ASN A 812 51.71 33.26 -36.72
C ASN A 812 50.26 33.76 -36.53
N GLU A 813 49.37 33.60 -37.52
CA GLU A 813 47.93 33.82 -37.33
C GLU A 813 47.31 32.84 -36.32
N LEU A 814 47.70 31.56 -36.34
CA LEU A 814 47.26 30.54 -35.39
C LEU A 814 47.84 30.76 -33.97
N ARG A 815 49.14 31.09 -33.86
CA ARG A 815 49.84 31.41 -32.60
C ARG A 815 49.20 32.62 -31.90
N ARG A 816 48.82 33.65 -32.66
CA ARG A 816 48.07 34.82 -32.13
C ARG A 816 46.68 34.45 -31.61
N LYS A 817 46.03 33.46 -32.23
CA LYS A 817 44.76 32.87 -31.77
C LYS A 817 44.94 31.85 -30.62
N ARG A 818 46.17 31.62 -30.15
CA ARG A 818 46.54 30.62 -29.13
C ARG A 818 46.18 29.17 -29.51
N VAL A 819 46.13 28.88 -30.81
CA VAL A 819 46.01 27.49 -31.29
C VAL A 819 47.38 26.81 -31.16
N PRO A 820 47.49 25.65 -30.49
CA PRO A 820 48.75 24.90 -30.44
C PRO A 820 49.06 24.31 -31.83
N VAL A 821 50.33 24.41 -32.23
CA VAL A 821 50.89 23.88 -33.48
C VAL A 821 52.38 23.63 -33.24
N ALA A 822 52.95 22.56 -33.78
CA ALA A 822 54.36 22.22 -33.68
C ALA A 822 55.26 23.27 -34.39
N GLU A 823 56.20 23.85 -33.65
CA GLU A 823 57.05 24.94 -34.16
C GLU A 823 58.13 24.49 -35.18
N TYR A 824 58.32 23.18 -35.39
CA TYR A 824 59.37 22.62 -36.25
C TYR A 824 59.24 23.03 -37.74
N LEU A 825 58.08 22.81 -38.36
CA LEU A 825 57.87 23.15 -39.77
C LEU A 825 57.77 24.66 -40.03
N PRO A 826 57.16 25.49 -39.15
CA PRO A 826 57.28 26.95 -39.19
C PRO A 826 58.72 27.45 -39.10
N ALA A 827 59.55 26.90 -38.19
CA ALA A 827 60.96 27.24 -38.07
C ALA A 827 61.74 26.86 -39.33
N LYS A 828 61.53 25.64 -39.86
CA LYS A 828 62.08 25.18 -41.14
C LYS A 828 61.66 26.09 -42.30
N ALA A 829 60.39 26.51 -42.36
CA ALA A 829 59.91 27.45 -43.37
C ALA A 829 60.62 28.81 -43.28
N GLN A 830 60.75 29.39 -42.09
CA GLN A 830 61.43 30.66 -41.88
C GLN A 830 62.94 30.57 -42.19
N PHE A 831 63.58 29.44 -41.89
CA PHE A 831 64.95 29.17 -42.31
C PHE A 831 65.09 29.10 -43.85
N MET A 832 64.19 28.39 -44.53
CA MET A 832 64.19 28.31 -46.01
C MET A 832 63.92 29.68 -46.68
N VAL A 833 63.13 30.55 -46.04
CA VAL A 833 62.95 31.95 -46.45
C VAL A 833 64.28 32.71 -46.39
N ALA A 834 65.06 32.52 -45.33
CA ALA A 834 66.37 33.13 -45.16
C ALA A 834 67.39 32.59 -46.18
N GLU A 835 67.47 31.27 -46.41
CA GLU A 835 68.34 30.65 -47.44
C GLU A 835 68.06 31.20 -48.86
N ILE A 836 66.78 31.33 -49.25
CA ILE A 836 66.40 31.88 -50.57
C ILE A 836 66.79 33.37 -50.69
N ASN A 837 66.80 34.11 -49.58
CA ASN A 837 67.28 35.50 -49.58
C ASN A 837 68.82 35.58 -49.51
N PHE A 838 69.49 34.64 -48.86
CA PHE A 838 70.95 34.52 -48.83
C PHE A 838 71.52 34.30 -50.24
N GLU A 839 70.89 33.45 -51.06
CA GLU A 839 71.30 33.29 -52.47
C GLU A 839 71.19 34.59 -53.28
N LYS A 840 70.16 35.41 -53.05
CA LYS A 840 70.06 36.75 -53.68
C LYS A 840 71.14 37.72 -53.17
N TYR A 841 71.46 37.65 -51.88
CA TYR A 841 72.54 38.43 -51.25
C TYR A 841 73.92 38.05 -51.82
N LYS A 842 74.15 36.75 -52.04
CA LYS A 842 75.36 36.17 -52.62
C LYS A 842 75.58 36.63 -54.06
N GLN A 843 74.51 36.70 -54.86
CA GLN A 843 74.54 37.20 -56.24
C GLN A 843 74.91 38.69 -56.38
N VAL A 844 74.80 39.50 -55.33
CA VAL A 844 75.20 40.92 -55.37
C VAL A 844 76.70 41.06 -55.07
N LYS A 845 77.46 41.42 -56.12
CA LYS A 845 78.88 41.81 -56.05
C LYS A 845 79.05 43.27 -55.60
N ILE A 846 80.19 43.59 -55.00
CA ILE A 846 80.62 44.96 -54.71
C ILE A 846 81.47 45.44 -55.90
N VAL A 847 81.06 46.52 -56.55
CA VAL A 847 81.66 47.10 -57.77
C VAL A 847 81.41 48.62 -57.84
N PRO A 848 82.21 49.39 -58.60
CA PRO A 848 81.96 50.82 -58.81
C PRO A 848 80.58 51.10 -59.44
N PRO A 849 79.85 52.15 -59.01
CA PRO A 849 80.14 53.02 -57.88
C PRO A 849 79.91 52.31 -56.54
N LEU A 850 80.96 52.19 -55.72
CA LEU A 850 81.00 51.32 -54.54
C LEU A 850 79.90 51.64 -53.52
N LYS A 851 79.59 52.93 -53.33
CA LYS A 851 78.50 53.40 -52.45
C LYS A 851 77.13 52.83 -52.84
N VAL A 852 76.88 52.55 -54.12
CA VAL A 852 75.61 51.99 -54.61
C VAL A 852 75.57 50.47 -54.44
N SER A 853 76.63 49.77 -54.85
CA SER A 853 76.71 48.30 -54.72
C SER A 853 76.76 47.85 -53.26
N MET A 854 77.54 48.55 -52.42
CA MET A 854 77.61 48.28 -50.98
C MET A 854 76.26 48.54 -50.30
N ASN A 855 75.59 49.68 -50.55
CA ASN A 855 74.25 49.94 -50.02
C ASN A 855 73.20 48.91 -50.50
N LYS A 856 73.35 48.32 -51.68
CA LYS A 856 72.49 47.22 -52.15
C LYS A 856 72.79 45.92 -51.39
N LYS A 857 74.07 45.58 -51.18
CA LYS A 857 74.47 44.36 -50.46
C LYS A 857 74.17 44.43 -48.97
N THR A 858 74.38 45.58 -48.30
CA THR A 858 74.07 45.77 -46.87
C THR A 858 72.56 45.80 -46.57
N LYS A 859 71.72 46.28 -47.51
CA LYS A 859 70.26 46.14 -47.41
C LYS A 859 69.78 44.69 -47.55
N LEU A 860 70.49 43.86 -48.32
CA LEU A 860 70.19 42.42 -48.39
C LEU A 860 70.76 41.67 -47.18
N LEU A 861 71.92 42.06 -46.67
CA LEU A 861 72.49 41.55 -45.42
C LEU A 861 71.50 41.70 -44.26
N SER A 862 70.95 42.91 -44.04
CA SER A 862 70.03 43.13 -42.91
C SER A 862 68.75 42.30 -43.04
N VAL A 863 68.21 42.12 -44.26
CA VAL A 863 67.10 41.20 -44.51
C VAL A 863 67.48 39.76 -44.18
N VAL A 864 68.62 39.27 -44.66
CA VAL A 864 69.07 37.88 -44.45
C VAL A 864 69.32 37.58 -42.96
N ILE A 865 70.05 38.45 -42.27
CA ILE A 865 70.31 38.32 -40.83
C ILE A 865 68.99 38.38 -40.05
N GLN A 866 68.06 39.26 -40.39
CA GLN A 866 66.75 39.30 -39.73
C GLN A 866 65.94 38.03 -39.99
N GLU A 867 65.92 37.49 -41.21
CA GLU A 867 65.11 36.30 -41.53
C GLU A 867 65.67 35.04 -40.83
N TYR A 868 66.99 34.89 -40.69
CA TYR A 868 67.59 33.87 -39.80
C TYR A 868 67.32 34.15 -38.31
N LEU A 869 67.29 35.42 -37.89
CA LEU A 869 67.00 35.79 -36.50
C LEU A 869 65.54 35.51 -36.12
N GLU A 870 64.59 35.65 -37.06
CA GLU A 870 63.22 35.15 -36.85
C GLU A 870 63.17 33.62 -36.79
N ALA A 871 63.99 32.91 -37.58
CA ALA A 871 64.07 31.44 -37.52
C ALA A 871 64.65 30.94 -36.19
N SER A 872 65.64 31.61 -35.61
CA SER A 872 66.25 31.18 -34.34
C SER A 872 65.35 31.38 -33.11
N LYS A 873 64.39 32.34 -33.16
CA LYS A 873 63.42 32.61 -32.09
C LYS A 873 62.42 31.49 -31.82
N TYR A 874 62.25 30.54 -32.73
CA TYR A 874 61.40 29.36 -32.52
C TYR A 874 62.03 28.35 -31.53
N GLN A 875 63.32 28.51 -31.17
CA GLN A 875 64.05 27.66 -30.21
C GLN A 875 64.11 26.16 -30.57
N VAL A 876 63.75 25.80 -31.80
CA VAL A 876 63.89 24.45 -32.35
C VAL A 876 65.35 24.19 -32.66
N ALA A 877 65.98 23.24 -31.95
CA ALA A 877 67.42 23.00 -31.94
C ALA A 877 68.09 23.09 -33.33
N ASP A 878 67.62 22.30 -34.30
CA ASP A 878 68.13 22.27 -35.68
C ASP A 878 68.18 23.66 -36.31
N TRP A 879 67.05 24.39 -36.29
CA TRP A 879 66.90 25.65 -37.00
C TRP A 879 67.51 26.82 -36.23
N THR A 880 67.56 26.75 -34.90
CA THR A 880 68.28 27.72 -34.07
C THR A 880 69.79 27.61 -34.28
N THR A 881 70.38 26.40 -34.25
CA THR A 881 71.83 26.26 -34.46
C THR A 881 72.23 26.50 -35.92
N ALA A 882 71.42 26.05 -36.89
CA ALA A 882 71.63 26.38 -38.30
C ALA A 882 71.59 27.89 -38.55
N SER A 883 70.62 28.61 -37.98
CA SER A 883 70.48 30.05 -38.18
C SER A 883 71.65 30.85 -37.62
N LEU A 884 72.14 30.53 -36.42
CA LEU A 884 73.30 31.23 -35.83
C LEU A 884 74.59 30.97 -36.63
N TYR A 885 74.81 29.73 -37.07
CA TYR A 885 75.90 29.41 -38.00
C TYR A 885 75.79 30.21 -39.31
N LYS A 886 74.61 30.21 -39.95
CA LYS A 886 74.38 30.93 -41.21
C LYS A 886 74.50 32.45 -41.06
N MET A 887 74.15 33.03 -39.90
CA MET A 887 74.42 34.45 -39.60
C MET A 887 75.94 34.73 -39.60
N GLY A 888 76.73 33.92 -38.89
CA GLY A 888 78.19 34.03 -38.88
C GLY A 888 78.78 33.96 -40.28
N MET A 889 78.45 32.91 -41.02
CA MET A 889 78.87 32.67 -42.40
C MET A 889 78.46 33.82 -43.36
N THR A 890 77.32 34.48 -43.11
CA THR A 890 76.88 35.64 -43.92
C THR A 890 77.75 36.88 -43.66
N PHE A 891 78.23 37.08 -42.43
CA PHE A 891 79.20 38.13 -42.10
C PHE A 891 80.62 37.82 -42.59
N GLU A 892 81.07 36.56 -42.54
CA GLU A 892 82.34 36.15 -43.18
C GLU A 892 82.32 36.45 -44.67
N HIS A 893 81.28 36.01 -45.39
CA HIS A 893 81.09 36.29 -46.81
C HIS A 893 81.03 37.81 -47.09
N LEU A 894 80.54 38.64 -46.15
CA LEU A 894 80.59 40.10 -46.33
C LEU A 894 82.03 40.60 -46.29
N GLY A 895 82.82 40.16 -45.29
CA GLY A 895 84.25 40.43 -45.18
C GLY A 895 84.98 40.05 -46.46
N GLU A 896 84.85 38.80 -46.90
CA GLU A 896 85.44 38.30 -48.15
C GLU A 896 85.06 39.15 -49.38
N THR A 897 83.80 39.60 -49.48
CA THR A 897 83.35 40.43 -50.63
C THR A 897 83.89 41.86 -50.55
N VAL A 898 84.20 42.36 -49.35
CA VAL A 898 84.76 43.71 -49.11
C VAL A 898 86.28 43.71 -49.27
N GLU A 899 86.95 42.66 -48.81
CA GLU A 899 88.38 42.39 -49.00
C GLU A 899 88.73 42.24 -50.49
N ASN A 900 87.89 41.52 -51.25
CA ASN A 900 88.02 41.34 -52.70
C ASN A 900 87.33 42.46 -53.52
N ALA A 901 86.98 43.61 -52.93
CA ALA A 901 86.38 44.72 -53.66
C ALA A 901 87.43 45.46 -54.51
N PRO A 902 87.14 45.81 -55.77
CA PRO A 902 88.11 46.50 -56.62
C PRO A 902 88.39 47.93 -56.11
N ILE A 903 89.66 48.21 -55.84
CA ILE A 903 90.15 49.55 -55.45
C ILE A 903 89.87 50.54 -56.59
N PRO A 904 89.33 51.75 -56.32
CA PRO A 904 89.14 52.78 -57.34
C PRO A 904 90.46 53.14 -58.04
N SER A 905 90.47 53.09 -59.38
CA SER A 905 91.64 53.39 -60.22
C SER A 905 92.07 54.86 -60.21
N GLU A 906 91.22 55.73 -59.65
CA GLU A 906 91.41 57.19 -59.56
C GLU A 906 92.24 57.61 -58.33
N TYR A 907 92.48 56.69 -57.37
CA TYR A 907 93.21 56.99 -56.14
C TYR A 907 94.74 57.00 -56.35
N THR A 908 95.43 57.94 -55.70
CA THR A 908 96.89 57.95 -55.54
C THR A 908 97.37 56.80 -54.64
N GLU A 909 98.66 56.42 -54.69
CA GLU A 909 99.19 55.33 -53.83
C GLU A 909 98.96 55.57 -52.33
N GLN A 910 99.02 56.83 -51.88
CA GLN A 910 98.76 57.17 -50.49
C GLN A 910 97.27 57.01 -50.12
N GLU A 911 96.36 57.40 -51.01
CA GLU A 911 94.92 57.15 -50.85
C GLU A 911 94.58 55.64 -50.93
N LYS A 912 95.27 54.87 -51.79
CA LYS A 912 95.14 53.41 -51.84
C LYS A 912 95.57 52.76 -50.53
N GLN A 913 96.65 53.24 -49.90
CA GLN A 913 97.08 52.73 -48.59
C GLN A 913 96.03 53.03 -47.52
N THR A 914 95.59 54.28 -47.38
CA THR A 914 94.55 54.65 -46.39
C THR A 914 93.21 53.94 -46.67
N TYR A 915 92.87 53.70 -47.94
CA TYR A 915 91.71 52.90 -48.33
C TYR A 915 91.87 51.42 -47.94
N SER A 916 93.04 50.82 -48.15
CA SER A 916 93.35 49.45 -47.72
C SER A 916 93.28 49.29 -46.21
N GLU A 917 93.83 50.23 -45.44
CA GLU A 917 93.72 50.28 -43.98
C GLU A 917 92.26 50.39 -43.50
N ALA A 918 91.46 51.24 -44.16
CA ALA A 918 90.02 51.36 -43.88
C ALA A 918 89.21 50.11 -44.26
N ILE A 919 89.56 49.44 -45.37
CA ILE A 919 88.96 48.17 -45.79
C ILE A 919 89.30 47.06 -44.78
N ASN A 920 90.57 46.90 -44.41
CA ASN A 920 91.01 45.91 -43.43
C ASN A 920 90.33 46.11 -42.06
N SER A 921 90.14 47.36 -41.63
CA SER A 921 89.35 47.68 -40.43
C SER A 921 87.89 47.20 -40.52
N GLN A 922 87.24 47.40 -41.68
CA GLN A 922 85.87 46.90 -41.91
C GLN A 922 85.80 45.38 -42.03
N VAL A 923 86.76 44.74 -42.71
CA VAL A 923 86.86 43.27 -42.83
C VAL A 923 87.04 42.64 -41.45
N ASN A 924 87.92 43.19 -40.60
CA ASN A 924 88.10 42.72 -39.22
C ASN A 924 86.83 42.93 -38.38
N SER A 925 86.10 44.04 -38.56
CA SER A 925 84.79 44.24 -37.92
C SER A 925 83.72 43.22 -38.38
N MET A 926 83.83 42.68 -39.60
CA MET A 926 82.94 41.64 -40.13
C MET A 926 83.34 40.26 -39.63
N LYS A 927 84.65 39.94 -39.61
CA LYS A 927 85.22 38.72 -39.00
C LYS A 927 84.86 38.63 -37.51
N GLN A 928 84.98 39.73 -36.75
CA GLN A 928 84.57 39.75 -35.34
C GLN A 928 83.07 39.45 -35.17
N LYS A 929 82.19 40.09 -35.95
CA LYS A 929 80.74 39.82 -35.89
C LYS A 929 80.42 38.37 -36.24
N ALA A 930 81.12 37.77 -37.20
CA ALA A 930 80.96 36.35 -37.52
C ALA A 930 81.35 35.45 -36.33
N LEU A 931 82.51 35.73 -35.73
CA LEU A 931 83.02 35.05 -34.53
C LEU A 931 82.04 35.16 -33.34
N ASP A 932 81.40 36.32 -33.16
CA ASP A 932 80.39 36.55 -32.12
C ASP A 932 79.16 35.63 -32.32
N PHE A 933 78.67 35.48 -33.56
CA PHE A 933 77.55 34.57 -33.87
C PHE A 933 77.92 33.09 -33.68
N TYR A 934 79.12 32.67 -34.06
CA TYR A 934 79.58 31.29 -33.83
C TYR A 934 79.76 30.99 -32.34
N LYS A 935 80.40 31.90 -31.57
CA LYS A 935 80.53 31.77 -30.11
C LYS A 935 79.16 31.73 -29.43
N ALA A 936 78.22 32.58 -29.84
CA ALA A 936 76.85 32.53 -29.37
C ALA A 936 76.17 31.19 -29.69
N ASN A 937 76.42 30.59 -30.86
CA ASN A 937 75.90 29.28 -31.21
C ASN A 937 76.44 28.18 -30.29
N ILE A 938 77.76 28.10 -30.13
CA ILE A 938 78.44 27.12 -29.28
C ILE A 938 77.98 27.25 -27.82
N THR A 939 77.93 28.48 -27.28
CA THR A 939 77.46 28.72 -25.91
C THR A 939 75.99 28.33 -25.72
N ASN A 940 75.11 28.66 -26.66
CA ASN A 940 73.70 28.27 -26.59
C ASN A 940 73.50 26.76 -26.75
N ALA A 941 74.28 26.10 -27.61
CA ALA A 941 74.23 24.66 -27.81
C ALA A 941 74.68 23.91 -26.54
N ASN A 942 75.85 24.27 -25.99
CA ASN A 942 76.38 23.69 -24.76
C ASN A 942 75.41 23.88 -23.57
N LYS A 943 74.81 25.07 -23.43
CA LYS A 943 73.82 25.35 -22.38
C LYS A 943 72.58 24.45 -22.44
N ASN A 944 72.22 23.95 -23.62
CA ASN A 944 71.04 23.12 -23.85
C ASN A 944 71.39 21.66 -24.20
N ASN A 945 72.66 21.24 -24.04
CA ASN A 945 73.18 19.92 -24.42
C ASN A 945 72.93 19.52 -25.90
N ILE A 946 72.90 20.50 -26.81
CA ILE A 946 72.67 20.26 -28.24
C ILE A 946 74.00 19.92 -28.94
N GLN A 947 74.03 18.79 -29.64
CA GLN A 947 75.14 18.35 -30.50
C GLN A 947 74.60 18.08 -31.91
N ASN A 948 74.96 18.93 -32.89
CA ASN A 948 74.64 18.70 -34.30
C ASN A 948 75.69 19.35 -35.24
N GLU A 949 75.60 19.05 -36.53
CA GLU A 949 76.54 19.49 -37.57
C GLU A 949 76.83 21.00 -37.53
N TRP A 950 75.80 21.84 -37.34
CA TRP A 950 75.94 23.30 -37.29
C TRP A 950 76.74 23.81 -36.08
N VAL A 951 76.70 23.09 -34.96
CA VAL A 951 77.52 23.41 -33.78
C VAL A 951 78.99 23.09 -34.05
N ASN A 952 79.27 21.94 -34.65
CA ASN A 952 80.63 21.53 -35.02
C ASN A 952 81.25 22.49 -36.05
N LEU A 953 80.51 22.81 -37.11
CA LEU A 953 80.91 23.80 -38.11
C LEU A 953 81.09 25.21 -37.51
N SER A 954 80.33 25.57 -36.46
CA SER A 954 80.54 26.84 -35.74
C SER A 954 81.84 26.84 -34.93
N GLN A 955 82.20 25.71 -34.32
CA GLN A 955 83.46 25.56 -33.60
C GLN A 955 84.65 25.70 -34.57
N GLU A 956 84.65 24.96 -35.68
CA GLU A 956 85.69 25.04 -36.72
C GLU A 956 85.88 26.46 -37.27
N ARG A 957 84.79 27.19 -37.55
CA ARG A 957 84.89 28.59 -38.01
C ARG A 957 85.27 29.56 -36.90
N ALA A 958 84.83 29.35 -35.65
CA ALA A 958 85.22 30.19 -34.52
C ALA A 958 86.73 30.09 -34.25
N ASP A 959 87.29 28.88 -34.31
CA ASP A 959 88.71 28.65 -34.05
C ASP A 959 89.59 29.23 -35.15
N GLN A 960 89.22 29.06 -36.43
CA GLN A 960 89.89 29.74 -37.54
C GLN A 960 89.82 31.27 -37.38
N LEU A 961 88.66 31.83 -37.02
CA LEU A 961 88.51 33.27 -36.85
C LEU A 961 89.26 33.83 -35.63
N ASN A 962 89.47 33.05 -34.56
CA ASN A 962 90.35 33.45 -33.45
C ASN A 962 91.81 33.62 -33.94
N VAL A 963 92.28 32.77 -34.85
CA VAL A 963 93.62 32.88 -35.47
C VAL A 963 93.68 34.06 -36.45
N ASP A 964 92.71 34.18 -37.37
CA ASP A 964 92.63 35.29 -38.34
C ASP A 964 92.63 36.69 -37.68
N LEU A 965 92.03 36.81 -36.50
CA LEU A 965 91.96 38.07 -35.72
C LEU A 965 93.12 38.24 -34.73
N GLY A 966 94.09 37.31 -34.67
CA GLY A 966 95.23 37.37 -33.76
C GLY A 966 94.88 37.18 -32.28
N LEU A 967 93.71 36.61 -31.96
CA LEU A 967 93.22 36.40 -30.60
C LEU A 967 93.84 35.15 -29.94
N THR A 968 94.37 34.23 -30.75
CA THR A 968 95.06 33.00 -30.31
C THR A 968 96.25 32.71 -31.23
N GLN A 969 97.35 32.20 -30.68
CA GLN A 969 98.44 31.67 -31.51
C GLN A 969 98.01 30.37 -32.21
N PRO A 970 98.49 30.08 -33.44
CA PRO A 970 98.09 28.91 -34.20
C PRO A 970 98.72 27.62 -33.62
N GLU A 971 97.91 26.76 -33.01
CA GLU A 971 98.37 25.43 -32.59
C GLU A 971 98.58 24.50 -33.81
N LEU A 972 99.81 24.04 -33.99
CA LEU A 972 100.18 23.05 -35.01
C LEU A 972 99.70 21.63 -34.63
N THR A 973 98.39 21.39 -34.74
CA THR A 973 97.81 20.04 -34.63
C THR A 973 97.65 19.37 -36.00
N GLN A 974 97.77 18.04 -36.01
CA GLN A 974 98.04 17.27 -37.22
C GLN A 974 96.79 17.00 -38.07
N LYS A 975 96.90 17.18 -39.39
CA LYS A 975 95.93 16.66 -40.36
C LYS A 975 95.88 15.12 -40.28
N GLN A 976 94.87 14.56 -39.62
CA GLN A 976 94.42 13.20 -39.94
C GLN A 976 93.43 13.26 -41.10
N ASN A 977 93.81 12.68 -42.25
CA ASN A 977 92.90 12.48 -43.36
C ASN A 977 91.78 11.52 -42.94
N LYS A 978 90.55 12.02 -42.85
CA LYS A 978 89.34 11.23 -43.12
C LYS A 978 88.67 11.81 -44.38
N PRO A 979 88.16 10.96 -45.28
CA PRO A 979 87.65 11.42 -46.56
C PRO A 979 86.37 12.25 -46.39
N MET A 980 86.14 13.19 -47.30
CA MET A 980 84.80 13.74 -47.53
C MET A 980 83.86 12.59 -47.92
N ILE A 981 83.08 12.09 -46.96
CA ILE A 981 81.87 11.33 -47.27
C ILE A 981 80.91 12.33 -47.87
N VAL A 982 80.61 12.21 -49.17
CA VAL A 982 79.51 12.92 -49.81
C VAL A 982 78.23 12.15 -49.53
N PRO A 983 77.31 12.65 -48.67
CA PRO A 983 76.05 11.97 -48.43
C PRO A 983 75.14 12.29 -49.61
N THR A 984 75.11 11.37 -50.57
CA THR A 984 74.05 11.35 -51.58
C THR A 984 72.70 11.07 -50.92
N LYS A 985 71.62 11.47 -51.60
CA LYS A 985 70.24 11.41 -51.14
C LYS A 985 69.88 10.13 -50.36
N HIS A 986 69.49 10.29 -49.09
CA HIS A 986 68.49 9.44 -48.45
C HIS A 986 67.31 10.32 -48.03
N THR A 987 66.04 10.08 -48.38
CA THR A 987 65.20 8.87 -48.41
C THR A 987 64.82 8.37 -47.01
N LYS A 988 63.70 8.93 -46.52
CA LYS A 988 62.70 8.37 -45.58
C LYS A 988 63.15 7.18 -44.71
N GLY A 989 63.24 7.43 -43.40
CA GLY A 989 63.11 6.42 -42.35
C GLY A 989 62.15 6.95 -41.28
N SER A 990 60.89 6.52 -41.33
CA SER A 990 59.81 7.01 -40.45
C SER A 990 59.46 5.99 -39.38
N THR A 991 59.47 6.40 -38.11
CA THR A 991 58.86 5.65 -37.00
C THR A 991 58.04 6.58 -36.11
N LEU A 992 56.79 6.80 -36.56
CA LEU A 992 55.60 7.03 -35.74
C LEU A 992 54.44 6.33 -36.44
#